data_AF-A0A1D2VJ98-F1
#
_entry.id   AF-A0A1D2VJ98-F1
#
_cell.length_a   1.000
_cell.length_b   1.000
_cell.length_c   1.000
_cell.angle_alpha   90.00
_cell.angle_beta   90.00
_cell.angle_gamma   90.00
#
_symmetry.space_group_name_H-M   'P 1'
#
loop_
_entity.id
_entity.type
_entity.pdbx_description
1 polymer ?
#
loop_
_entity_poly.entity_id
_entity_poly.type
_entity_poly.pdbx_seq_one_letter_code
_entity_poly.pdbx_strand_id
1 'polypeptide(L)'
;MPSPEPSLLPPNEIEALSSLELKSSQPSTKEKTKETGKNEDSNNNDQKTKNISTTNIRSIPDLSSPSYSSHDESQSVNLYNNEPDLVSQDLYAIVDIGSNGIRFSISSIAEHHARIMPCFFKDRLNISLFDAQYNNVSSKLTDKIPIPDEVIEEVCKAMTRFKLICQDFGVNNNNVRVVATEATREASNSVLFRDAIYQATNWKVELLSKEREGRIGAYGVASSFDKVNGLFMDLGGGSTQLSWITSNNGIINTTKKPISLPYGAAALIKRIRTENQRDLFLEIKENYEKAIVELSSDIPDSLIKYAEKNGGFDLFVCGGGFRGFGHLLLSENKDYPIPTIINGYGISYSEFVNLGNYLLVKQTLPNNKDKENLFRVSERRKQQLPAVGLLISSAFDVLPRFNTIYFSQGGVREGALFEKFSPRVRSLDPLIIATRPYAPLLVKQYLKLLLSSLPNEKYIPYDVYYRIAPSLCNLAFVHCNYPKELQSTAALHVATTGVIAGAHGLSHKARGLTGIACCERWGGDLPEIENNYKNSLIKLCIEESSNKVEKFKTIFWTIYIGKIMHIICGIHPGGNIRETAIRFKIKVLNNNNISAPSTGNTSTSNSGNSNIDMIVNDDSMVDLSMSERETERENRVKNQLAAKQFNQEPKFEIIFQIIKNDIRMGLSVKNRIKKEQKRIRKLSKVYNIKIKLDIELLDKFD
;
A
#
# COMPACT_ATOMS: atom_id res chain seq x y z
N MET A 1 -57.75 14.18 34.30
CA MET A 1 -58.45 15.25 35.04
C MET A 1 -57.47 15.91 36.00
N PRO A 2 -57.53 17.23 36.21
CA PRO A 2 -56.34 18.08 36.32
C PRO A 2 -56.08 18.72 37.69
N SER A 3 -54.81 19.14 37.89
CA SER A 3 -54.30 20.29 38.70
C SER A 3 -54.46 20.24 40.25
N PRO A 4 -53.61 20.94 41.07
CA PRO A 4 -52.92 22.21 40.73
C PRO A 4 -51.48 22.44 41.27
N GLU A 5 -50.79 23.39 40.64
CA GLU A 5 -49.76 24.33 41.19
C GLU A 5 -50.32 25.13 42.41
N PRO A 6 -49.59 25.97 43.20
CA PRO A 6 -48.45 26.84 42.82
C PRO A 6 -47.39 27.17 43.92
N SER A 7 -46.32 27.90 43.56
CA SER A 7 -45.99 29.24 44.15
C SER A 7 -44.59 29.75 43.76
N LEU A 8 -44.52 31.06 43.54
CA LEU A 8 -43.48 31.86 42.91
C LEU A 8 -42.74 32.76 43.94
N LEU A 9 -41.43 32.97 43.68
CA LEU A 9 -40.56 34.15 43.94
C LEU A 9 -40.01 34.38 45.38
N PRO A 10 -38.91 35.16 45.59
CA PRO A 10 -38.06 35.96 44.66
C PRO A 10 -36.51 35.80 44.82
N PRO A 11 -35.67 36.56 44.07
CA PRO A 11 -34.21 36.39 43.89
C PRO A 11 -33.35 37.45 44.64
N ASN A 12 -32.03 37.18 44.77
CA ASN A 12 -30.88 38.10 45.05
C ASN A 12 -29.60 37.23 45.00
N GLU A 13 -28.39 37.60 44.54
CA GLU A 13 -27.75 38.85 44.11
C GLU A 13 -26.48 38.46 43.30
N ILE A 14 -26.10 39.33 42.37
CA ILE A 14 -24.90 39.29 41.51
C ILE A 14 -23.83 40.23 42.13
N GLU A 15 -22.57 40.06 41.69
CA GLU A 15 -21.42 41.01 41.73
C GLU A 15 -20.29 40.57 42.69
N ALA A 16 -19.00 40.68 42.39
CA ALA A 16 -18.26 41.19 41.24
C ALA A 16 -16.79 40.73 41.35
N LEU A 17 -16.04 40.85 40.25
CA LEU A 17 -14.76 41.58 40.13
C LEU A 17 -13.81 40.92 39.12
N SER A 18 -13.82 41.54 37.95
CA SER A 18 -12.73 41.60 36.99
C SER A 18 -11.49 42.28 37.56
N SER A 19 -10.36 42.06 36.88
CA SER A 19 -9.05 42.73 36.92
C SER A 19 -8.00 42.18 37.90
N LEU A 20 -6.92 41.61 37.34
CA LEU A 20 -5.55 42.02 37.65
C LEU A 20 -4.53 41.33 36.72
N GLU A 21 -3.60 42.16 36.27
CA GLU A 21 -2.50 41.92 35.35
C GLU A 21 -1.48 40.89 35.87
N LEU A 22 -0.94 40.09 34.95
CA LEU A 22 0.21 39.22 35.15
C LEU A 22 1.51 40.02 35.01
N LYS A 23 2.24 40.17 36.11
CA LYS A 23 3.69 40.45 36.12
C LYS A 23 4.45 39.35 36.86
N SER A 24 5.39 38.77 36.12
CA SER A 24 6.73 38.30 36.52
C SER A 24 6.92 37.62 37.89
N SER A 25 7.37 36.37 37.87
CA SER A 25 8.62 35.96 38.57
C SER A 25 8.92 34.47 38.30
N GLN A 26 10.17 34.20 37.90
CA GLN A 26 10.79 32.87 37.94
C GLN A 26 10.79 32.26 39.35
N PRO A 27 11.01 30.95 39.45
CA PRO A 27 12.08 30.53 40.36
C PRO A 27 13.05 29.52 39.74
N SER A 28 14.30 29.66 40.19
CA SER A 28 15.46 28.81 39.98
C SER A 28 15.55 27.66 40.99
N THR A 29 16.00 26.48 40.57
CA THR A 29 16.84 25.51 41.33
C THR A 29 17.46 24.53 40.31
N LYS A 30 18.79 24.51 40.11
CA LYS A 30 19.81 23.60 40.73
C LYS A 30 19.45 22.11 40.58
N GLU A 31 20.28 21.15 40.15
CA GLU A 31 21.72 20.97 39.90
C GLU A 31 21.83 19.49 39.39
N LYS A 32 22.63 19.10 38.37
CA LYS A 32 23.93 18.38 38.48
C LYS A 32 24.15 17.50 37.24
N THR A 33 25.33 17.59 36.61
CA THR A 33 26.31 16.50 36.30
C THR A 33 27.41 17.09 35.40
N LYS A 34 28.60 17.39 35.95
CA LYS A 34 29.85 16.58 35.89
C LYS A 34 30.34 16.25 34.47
N GLU A 35 31.19 17.15 33.95
CA GLU A 35 32.22 16.87 32.95
C GLU A 35 33.50 16.36 33.62
N THR A 36 34.21 15.46 32.94
CA THR A 36 35.63 15.16 33.14
C THR A 36 36.37 15.61 31.88
N GLY A 37 37.33 16.52 32.04
CA GLY A 37 38.15 17.05 30.96
C GLY A 37 39.52 16.37 30.79
N LYS A 38 40.33 17.08 29.98
CA LYS A 38 41.76 16.99 29.62
C LYS A 38 42.03 16.53 28.18
N ASN A 39 42.91 17.13 27.40
CA ASN A 39 43.70 18.38 27.47
C ASN A 39 44.26 18.67 26.05
N GLU A 40 44.49 19.97 25.77
CA GLU A 40 45.63 20.67 25.11
C GLU A 40 46.34 20.02 23.89
N ASP A 41 46.64 20.72 22.78
CA ASP A 41 47.57 21.87 22.60
C ASP A 41 47.31 22.55 21.21
N SER A 42 47.07 23.86 21.09
CA SER A 42 48.00 25.03 21.00
C SER A 42 48.69 25.26 19.62
N ASN A 43 48.27 26.33 18.91
CA ASN A 43 49.11 27.47 18.49
C ASN A 43 48.42 28.46 17.50
N ASN A 44 48.24 29.71 17.98
CA ASN A 44 48.57 31.04 17.40
C ASN A 44 48.70 31.22 15.87
N ASN A 45 48.23 32.30 15.23
CA ASN A 45 48.44 33.70 15.61
C ASN A 45 47.55 34.70 14.82
N ASP A 46 47.45 35.90 15.39
CA ASP A 46 47.32 37.25 14.77
C ASP A 46 45.96 37.94 14.55
N GLN A 47 45.77 38.99 15.37
CA GLN A 47 44.81 40.09 15.29
C GLN A 47 45.30 41.21 14.36
N LYS A 48 44.40 41.88 13.63
CA LYS A 48 44.21 43.34 13.74
C LYS A 48 42.99 43.87 12.97
N THR A 49 42.34 44.82 13.65
CA THR A 49 41.15 45.63 13.37
C THR A 49 41.30 46.63 12.21
N LYS A 50 40.19 46.98 11.54
CA LYS A 50 39.76 48.37 11.27
C LYS A 50 38.40 48.50 10.53
N ASN A 51 37.51 49.24 11.20
CA ASN A 51 36.56 50.28 10.76
C ASN A 51 35.69 50.18 9.50
N ILE A 52 34.39 50.33 9.82
CA ILE A 52 33.21 50.73 9.07
C ILE A 52 33.45 51.97 8.18
N SER A 53 32.94 51.92 6.94
CA SER A 53 32.50 53.11 6.20
C SER A 53 31.28 52.78 5.32
N THR A 54 30.33 53.71 5.36
CA THR A 54 29.00 53.78 4.74
C THR A 54 29.04 54.10 3.24
N THR A 55 28.09 53.56 2.45
CA THR A 55 27.46 54.03 1.17
C THR A 55 27.08 52.78 0.34
N ASN A 56 25.96 52.62 -0.39
CA ASN A 56 24.90 53.47 -0.92
C ASN A 56 23.61 52.63 -1.05
N ILE A 57 22.48 53.14 -0.57
CA ILE A 57 21.13 52.62 -0.86
C ILE A 57 20.64 53.33 -2.14
N ARG A 58 20.31 52.57 -3.19
CA ARG A 58 19.60 53.08 -4.37
C ARG A 58 18.10 52.95 -4.17
N SER A 59 17.42 54.09 -4.28
CA SER A 59 15.97 54.32 -4.25
C SER A 59 15.22 53.64 -5.40
N ILE A 60 14.09 53.02 -5.09
CA ILE A 60 13.08 52.50 -6.03
C ILE A 60 12.09 53.64 -6.33
N PRO A 61 11.70 53.89 -7.60
CA PRO A 61 10.71 54.91 -7.91
C PRO A 61 9.26 54.40 -7.80
N ASP A 62 8.40 55.28 -7.26
CA ASP A 62 6.94 55.19 -7.20
C ASP A 62 6.30 54.97 -8.59
N LEU A 63 5.37 54.01 -8.69
CA LEU A 63 4.38 53.98 -9.76
C LEU A 63 2.97 54.12 -9.17
N SER A 64 2.39 55.28 -9.44
CA SER A 64 1.00 55.67 -9.25
C SER A 64 0.01 54.68 -9.88
N SER A 65 -1.03 54.34 -9.12
CA SER A 65 -2.22 53.60 -9.54
C SER A 65 -3.11 54.43 -10.49
N PRO A 66 -3.71 53.83 -11.54
CA PRO A 66 -4.77 54.48 -12.29
C PRO A 66 -6.14 54.22 -11.64
N SER A 67 -6.88 55.30 -11.43
CA SER A 67 -8.29 55.33 -11.07
C SER A 67 -9.16 54.66 -12.14
N TYR A 68 -10.00 53.69 -11.75
CA TYR A 68 -11.09 53.19 -12.59
C TYR A 68 -12.44 53.42 -11.91
N SER A 69 -13.36 53.90 -12.73
CA SER A 69 -14.70 54.40 -12.45
C SER A 69 -15.67 53.37 -11.87
N SER A 70 -16.50 53.83 -10.94
CA SER A 70 -17.74 53.22 -10.49
C SER A 70 -18.70 52.94 -11.64
N HIS A 71 -19.11 51.68 -11.85
CA HIS A 71 -20.44 51.26 -12.30
C HIS A 71 -20.59 49.71 -12.17
N ASP A 72 -21.81 49.27 -11.82
CA ASP A 72 -22.34 47.90 -11.69
C ASP A 72 -22.09 47.09 -10.40
N GLU A 73 -22.77 47.52 -9.33
CA GLU A 73 -23.18 46.67 -8.21
C GLU A 73 -24.42 45.82 -8.57
N SER A 74 -24.25 44.68 -9.24
CA SER A 74 -25.17 43.53 -9.11
C SER A 74 -24.69 42.31 -9.90
N GLN A 75 -23.57 41.69 -9.49
CA GLN A 75 -23.25 40.27 -9.73
C GLN A 75 -21.91 39.91 -9.05
N SER A 76 -21.83 40.05 -7.73
CA SER A 76 -20.76 39.41 -6.97
C SER A 76 -21.06 37.92 -6.87
N VAL A 77 -20.58 37.14 -7.85
CA VAL A 77 -20.37 35.71 -7.66
C VAL A 77 -19.46 35.57 -6.45
N ASN A 78 -19.96 34.92 -5.38
CA ASN A 78 -19.19 34.60 -4.17
C ASN A 78 -17.92 33.83 -4.56
N LEU A 79 -16.81 34.56 -4.75
CA LEU A 79 -15.47 34.04 -5.07
C LEU A 79 -14.77 33.46 -3.83
N TYR A 80 -15.43 33.48 -2.67
CA TYR A 80 -15.00 32.88 -1.42
C TYR A 80 -16.02 31.86 -0.93
N ASN A 81 -16.22 30.78 -1.70
CA ASN A 81 -16.51 29.53 -1.01
C ASN A 81 -15.20 29.17 -0.30
N ASN A 82 -15.12 29.45 1.01
CA ASN A 82 -13.95 29.18 1.84
C ASN A 82 -13.46 27.75 1.58
N GLU A 83 -12.28 27.59 0.99
CA GLU A 83 -11.65 26.27 0.82
C GLU A 83 -11.66 25.43 2.12
N PRO A 84 -11.49 26.02 3.32
CA PRO A 84 -11.66 25.29 4.58
C PRO A 84 -13.06 24.68 4.77
N ASP A 85 -14.12 25.36 4.34
CA ASP A 85 -15.50 24.89 4.49
C ASP A 85 -15.81 23.74 3.52
N LEU A 86 -15.17 23.71 2.35
CA LEU A 86 -15.25 22.57 1.42
C LEU A 86 -14.49 21.36 1.96
N VAL A 87 -13.28 21.57 2.50
CA VAL A 87 -12.49 20.50 3.11
C VAL A 87 -13.21 19.90 4.31
N SER A 88 -13.83 20.73 5.15
CA SER A 88 -14.54 20.31 6.37
C SER A 88 -15.77 19.44 6.07
N GLN A 89 -16.51 19.76 4.99
CA GLN A 89 -17.64 18.96 4.50
C GLN A 89 -17.22 17.58 3.97
N ASP A 90 -15.99 17.48 3.47
CA ASP A 90 -15.42 16.26 2.92
C ASP A 90 -14.66 15.41 3.95
N LEU A 91 -14.69 15.75 5.24
CA LEU A 91 -14.14 14.90 6.29
C LEU A 91 -15.21 13.99 6.89
N TYR A 92 -14.81 12.75 7.16
CA TYR A 92 -15.65 11.73 7.77
C TYR A 92 -14.92 11.00 8.90
N ALA A 93 -15.55 10.98 10.06
CA ALA A 93 -15.05 10.36 11.27
C ALA A 93 -15.71 8.99 11.51
N ILE A 94 -14.90 8.01 11.87
CA ILE A 94 -15.37 6.67 12.24
C ILE A 94 -14.78 6.27 13.58
N VAL A 95 -15.65 5.85 14.50
CA VAL A 95 -15.28 5.15 15.72
C VAL A 95 -15.71 3.69 15.60
N ASP A 96 -14.76 2.77 15.77
CA ASP A 96 -14.95 1.32 15.82
C ASP A 96 -14.72 0.85 17.26
N ILE A 97 -15.81 0.55 17.98
CA ILE A 97 -15.83 -0.02 19.33
C ILE A 97 -15.65 -1.55 19.20
N GLY A 98 -14.39 -1.97 19.05
CA GLY A 98 -14.02 -3.37 18.89
C GLY A 98 -13.65 -4.07 20.19
N SER A 99 -13.66 -5.40 20.16
CA SER A 99 -13.37 -6.28 21.30
C SER A 99 -12.01 -6.06 21.97
N ASN A 100 -10.99 -5.65 21.19
CA ASN A 100 -9.60 -5.48 21.64
C ASN A 100 -9.16 -4.00 21.74
N GLY A 101 -10.09 -3.05 21.60
CA GLY A 101 -9.78 -1.63 21.59
C GLY A 101 -10.75 -0.83 20.75
N ILE A 102 -10.96 0.42 21.16
CA ILE A 102 -11.78 1.39 20.43
C ILE A 102 -10.86 2.21 19.53
N ARG A 103 -11.18 2.24 18.23
CA ARG A 103 -10.35 2.89 17.22
C ARG A 103 -11.09 4.07 16.62
N PHE A 104 -10.39 5.18 16.48
CA PHE A 104 -10.91 6.41 15.89
C PHE A 104 -10.11 6.78 14.64
N SER A 105 -10.77 7.31 13.62
CA SER A 105 -10.11 7.85 12.44
C SER A 105 -10.93 8.93 11.74
N ILE A 106 -10.24 9.94 11.21
CA ILE A 106 -10.80 10.97 10.33
C ILE A 106 -10.19 10.80 8.94
N SER A 107 -11.03 10.70 7.91
CA SER A 107 -10.60 10.49 6.52
C SER A 107 -11.34 11.40 5.56
N SER A 108 -10.71 11.72 4.42
CA SER A 108 -11.39 12.41 3.32
C SER A 108 -12.37 11.50 2.60
N ILE A 109 -13.55 12.03 2.28
CA ILE A 109 -14.53 11.47 1.38
C ILE A 109 -14.66 12.25 0.07
N ALA A 110 -13.83 13.28 -0.17
CA ALA A 110 -13.93 14.08 -1.39
C ALA A 110 -13.77 13.18 -2.63
N GLU A 111 -14.72 13.29 -3.57
CA GLU A 111 -14.89 12.33 -4.67
C GLU A 111 -13.60 12.08 -5.46
N HIS A 112 -12.81 13.14 -5.60
CA HIS A 112 -11.62 13.17 -6.42
C HIS A 112 -10.52 12.20 -5.90
N HIS A 113 -10.45 11.93 -4.59
CA HIS A 113 -9.45 11.04 -3.98
C HIS A 113 -10.04 10.00 -3.01
N ALA A 114 -11.37 9.94 -2.89
CA ALA A 114 -12.13 9.03 -2.05
C ALA A 114 -11.70 7.55 -2.17
N ARG A 115 -11.33 7.08 -3.37
CA ARG A 115 -10.89 5.69 -3.62
C ARG A 115 -9.76 5.21 -2.70
N ILE A 116 -8.82 6.08 -2.36
CA ILE A 116 -7.65 5.76 -1.54
C ILE A 116 -7.83 6.14 -0.06
N MET A 117 -9.02 6.65 0.31
CA MET A 117 -9.43 7.01 1.67
C MET A 117 -8.32 7.67 2.51
N PRO A 118 -7.80 8.85 2.09
CA PRO A 118 -6.71 9.48 2.82
C PRO A 118 -7.13 9.75 4.25
N CYS A 119 -6.38 9.20 5.19
CA CYS A 119 -6.68 9.31 6.60
C CYS A 119 -5.74 10.33 7.23
N PHE A 120 -6.32 11.43 7.72
CA PHE A 120 -5.59 12.55 8.29
C PHE A 120 -5.25 12.33 9.76
N PHE A 121 -6.12 11.62 10.48
CA PHE A 121 -5.93 11.39 11.91
C PHE A 121 -6.41 9.99 12.32
N LYS A 122 -5.66 9.36 13.22
CA LYS A 122 -6.01 8.06 13.83
C LYS A 122 -5.67 8.11 15.32
N ASP A 123 -6.56 7.59 16.14
CA ASP A 123 -6.32 7.40 17.57
C ASP A 123 -6.87 6.03 18.01
N ARG A 124 -6.44 5.56 19.17
CA ARG A 124 -6.87 4.28 19.74
C ARG A 124 -6.88 4.32 21.26
N LEU A 125 -8.03 4.00 21.83
CA LEU A 125 -8.15 3.63 23.23
C LEU A 125 -7.83 2.14 23.40
N ASN A 126 -6.78 1.85 24.16
CA ASN A 126 -6.27 0.48 24.36
C ASN A 126 -6.98 -0.27 25.50
N ILE A 127 -8.32 -0.24 25.51
CA ILE A 127 -9.14 -1.04 26.45
C ILE A 127 -9.68 -2.28 25.72
N SER A 128 -9.43 -3.46 26.29
CA SER A 128 -10.00 -4.71 25.79
C SER A 128 -11.39 -4.92 26.39
N LEU A 129 -12.44 -4.52 25.66
CA LEU A 129 -13.83 -4.77 26.09
C LEU A 129 -14.13 -6.27 26.22
N PHE A 130 -13.42 -7.12 25.46
CA PHE A 130 -13.51 -8.57 25.63
C PHE A 130 -12.99 -8.99 27.00
N ASP A 131 -11.78 -8.57 27.39
CA ASP A 131 -11.20 -8.99 28.67
C ASP A 131 -11.89 -8.34 29.87
N ALA A 132 -12.35 -7.09 29.73
CA ALA A 132 -13.07 -6.37 30.78
C ALA A 132 -14.36 -7.07 31.24
N GLN A 133 -14.91 -7.95 30.40
CA GLN A 133 -16.11 -8.73 30.72
C GLN A 133 -15.78 -10.07 31.39
N TYR A 134 -14.56 -10.28 31.88
CA TYR A 134 -14.17 -11.47 32.62
C TYR A 134 -13.42 -11.09 33.90
N ASN A 135 -13.78 -11.75 35.00
CA ASN A 135 -13.04 -11.65 36.25
C ASN A 135 -11.75 -12.49 36.18
N ASN A 136 -10.70 -12.05 36.89
CA ASN A 136 -9.43 -12.79 37.01
C ASN A 136 -9.57 -14.17 37.71
N VAL A 137 -10.76 -14.49 38.24
CA VAL A 137 -11.02 -15.67 39.08
C VAL A 137 -11.53 -16.87 38.27
N SER A 138 -12.29 -16.63 37.17
CA SER A 138 -12.78 -17.72 36.30
C SER A 138 -12.19 -17.59 34.90
N SER A 139 -11.62 -18.68 34.42
CA SER A 139 -11.02 -18.80 33.09
C SER A 139 -12.00 -19.35 32.04
N LYS A 140 -13.24 -19.67 32.41
CA LYS A 140 -14.27 -20.16 31.49
C LYS A 140 -14.89 -19.02 30.69
N LEU A 141 -15.06 -19.23 29.37
CA LEU A 141 -15.68 -18.25 28.47
C LEU A 141 -17.15 -17.93 28.80
N THR A 142 -17.82 -18.79 29.57
CA THR A 142 -19.23 -18.68 29.97
C THR A 142 -19.48 -17.65 31.07
N ASP A 143 -18.46 -17.30 31.86
CA ASP A 143 -18.62 -16.56 33.10
C ASP A 143 -18.39 -15.06 32.86
N LYS A 144 -19.19 -14.49 31.94
CA LYS A 144 -19.08 -13.07 31.60
C LYS A 144 -19.72 -12.19 32.67
N ILE A 145 -19.03 -11.11 33.01
CA ILE A 145 -19.56 -10.02 33.82
C ILE A 145 -20.01 -8.86 32.91
N PRO A 146 -20.92 -7.98 33.40
CA PRO A 146 -21.21 -6.71 32.74
C PRO A 146 -19.94 -5.89 32.51
N ILE A 147 -19.94 -5.00 31.52
CA ILE A 147 -18.84 -4.03 31.34
C ILE A 147 -18.75 -3.17 32.61
N PRO A 148 -17.62 -3.14 33.33
CA PRO A 148 -17.49 -2.41 34.60
C PRO A 148 -17.66 -0.90 34.44
N ASP A 149 -18.25 -0.24 35.45
CA ASP A 149 -18.54 1.20 35.39
C ASP A 149 -17.29 2.05 35.15
N GLU A 150 -16.14 1.70 35.75
CA GLU A 150 -14.84 2.34 35.51
C GLU A 150 -14.45 2.31 34.02
N VAL A 151 -14.72 1.20 33.34
CA VAL A 151 -14.47 1.05 31.90
C VAL A 151 -15.43 1.90 31.09
N ILE A 152 -16.71 1.97 31.49
CA ILE A 152 -17.71 2.83 30.84
C ILE A 152 -17.29 4.31 30.94
N GLU A 153 -16.83 4.75 32.10
CA GLU A 153 -16.37 6.12 32.34
C GLU A 153 -15.16 6.48 31.46
N GLU A 154 -14.15 5.60 31.41
CA GLU A 154 -12.96 5.80 30.56
C GLU A 154 -13.31 5.83 29.07
N VAL A 155 -14.24 4.98 28.63
CA VAL A 155 -14.75 5.03 27.26
C VAL A 155 -15.48 6.35 26.99
N CYS A 156 -16.33 6.83 27.90
CA CYS A 156 -17.03 8.10 27.74
C CYS A 156 -16.07 9.29 27.66
N LYS A 157 -15.01 9.32 28.47
CA LYS A 157 -13.93 10.33 28.38
C LYS A 157 -13.25 10.30 27.02
N ALA A 158 -12.87 9.11 26.54
CA ALA A 158 -12.23 8.95 25.24
C ALA A 158 -13.14 9.37 24.08
N MET A 159 -14.42 9.00 24.13
CA MET A 159 -15.43 9.38 23.13
C MET A 159 -15.65 10.90 23.10
N THR A 160 -15.68 11.54 24.26
CA THR A 160 -15.75 13.02 24.39
C THR A 160 -14.51 13.67 23.78
N ARG A 161 -13.32 13.13 24.04
CA ARG A 161 -12.09 13.56 23.39
C ARG A 161 -12.14 13.40 21.86
N PHE A 162 -12.63 12.27 21.34
CA PHE A 162 -12.78 12.09 19.89
C PHE A 162 -13.74 13.11 19.28
N LYS A 163 -14.78 13.51 20.01
CA LYS A 163 -15.71 14.58 19.59
C LYS A 163 -15.02 15.94 19.51
N LEU A 164 -14.22 16.30 20.51
CA LEU A 164 -13.41 17.52 20.47
C LEU A 164 -12.46 17.51 19.26
N ILE A 165 -11.78 16.38 19.01
CA ILE A 165 -10.90 16.25 17.84
C ILE A 165 -11.70 16.40 16.53
N CYS A 166 -12.92 15.86 16.43
CA CYS A 166 -13.77 16.09 15.26
C CYS A 166 -14.06 17.59 15.05
N GLN A 167 -14.33 18.32 16.13
CA GLN A 167 -14.57 19.77 16.07
C GLN A 167 -13.31 20.53 15.64
N ASP A 168 -12.13 20.17 16.17
CA ASP A 168 -10.85 20.77 15.81
C ASP A 168 -10.51 20.59 14.32
N PHE A 169 -10.83 19.43 13.75
CA PHE A 169 -10.66 19.14 12.32
C PHE A 169 -11.79 19.72 11.44
N GLY A 170 -12.85 20.27 12.04
CA GLY A 170 -14.03 20.77 11.31
C GLY A 170 -14.93 19.66 10.74
N VAL A 171 -14.86 18.43 11.25
CA VAL A 171 -15.72 17.34 10.77
C VAL A 171 -17.19 17.71 11.00
N ASN A 172 -18.00 17.67 9.94
CA ASN A 172 -19.44 17.89 10.06
C ASN A 172 -20.04 16.88 11.06
N ASN A 173 -20.90 17.34 11.97
CA ASN A 173 -21.55 16.48 12.96
C ASN A 173 -22.33 15.30 12.33
N ASN A 174 -22.84 15.46 11.10
CA ASN A 174 -23.53 14.40 10.35
C ASN A 174 -22.57 13.40 9.69
N ASN A 175 -21.27 13.69 9.67
CA ASN A 175 -20.21 12.86 9.12
C ASN A 175 -19.44 12.07 10.20
N VAL A 176 -20.08 11.81 11.35
CA VAL A 176 -19.53 10.94 12.38
C VAL A 176 -20.34 9.65 12.46
N ARG A 177 -19.67 8.51 12.33
CA ARG A 177 -20.27 7.18 12.52
C ARG A 177 -19.59 6.43 13.65
N VAL A 178 -20.37 5.96 14.62
CA VAL A 178 -19.89 5.13 15.71
C VAL A 178 -20.50 3.73 15.57
N VAL A 179 -19.65 2.72 15.40
CA VAL A 179 -20.06 1.32 15.29
C VAL A 179 -19.51 0.50 16.45
N ALA A 180 -20.27 -0.50 16.90
CA ALA A 180 -19.84 -1.44 17.94
C ALA A 180 -20.02 -2.88 17.49
N THR A 181 -19.08 -3.75 17.87
CA THR A 181 -19.05 -5.15 17.42
C THR A 181 -19.34 -6.14 18.56
N GLU A 182 -18.86 -7.37 18.42
CA GLU A 182 -19.09 -8.53 19.26
C GLU A 182 -19.06 -8.24 20.77
N ALA A 183 -17.98 -7.65 21.30
CA ALA A 183 -17.87 -7.45 22.75
C ALA A 183 -18.98 -6.56 23.33
N THR A 184 -19.45 -5.56 22.58
CA THR A 184 -20.59 -4.73 23.02
C THR A 184 -21.92 -5.46 22.82
N ARG A 185 -22.05 -6.27 21.77
CA ARG A 185 -23.27 -7.03 21.46
C ARG A 185 -23.56 -8.13 22.49
N GLU A 186 -22.51 -8.73 23.04
CA GLU A 186 -22.62 -9.83 24.00
C GLU A 186 -22.65 -9.37 25.46
N ALA A 187 -22.43 -8.08 25.72
CA ALA A 187 -22.48 -7.52 27.08
C ALA A 187 -23.92 -7.49 27.61
N SER A 188 -24.12 -7.99 28.83
CA SER A 188 -25.44 -7.98 29.49
C SER A 188 -25.97 -6.56 29.74
N ASN A 189 -25.06 -5.58 29.94
CA ASN A 189 -25.37 -4.16 30.09
C ASN A 189 -25.11 -3.31 28.83
N SER A 190 -25.18 -3.93 27.63
CA SER A 190 -24.93 -3.25 26.34
C SER A 190 -25.77 -1.97 26.12
N VAL A 191 -27.03 -1.98 26.54
CA VAL A 191 -27.92 -0.82 26.42
C VAL A 191 -27.40 0.35 27.27
N LEU A 192 -27.14 0.10 28.55
CA LEU A 192 -26.59 1.10 29.48
C LEU A 192 -25.27 1.68 28.96
N PHE A 193 -24.35 0.83 28.49
CA PHE A 193 -23.07 1.28 27.94
C PHE A 193 -23.24 2.23 26.73
N ARG A 194 -24.14 1.89 25.79
CA ARG A 194 -24.40 2.74 24.62
C ARG A 194 -25.13 4.02 24.99
N ASP A 195 -26.04 3.97 25.95
CA ASP A 195 -26.76 5.14 26.45
C ASP A 195 -25.80 6.11 27.15
N ALA A 196 -24.83 5.61 27.94
CA ALA A 196 -23.79 6.43 28.56
C ALA A 196 -22.95 7.20 27.52
N ILE A 197 -22.54 6.52 26.43
CA ILE A 197 -21.83 7.17 25.31
C ILE A 197 -22.71 8.23 24.66
N TYR A 198 -24.00 7.93 24.46
CA TYR A 198 -24.94 8.86 23.88
C TYR A 198 -25.14 10.11 24.76
N GLN A 199 -25.27 9.95 26.08
CA GLN A 199 -25.38 11.09 27.00
C GLN A 199 -24.11 11.95 27.00
N ALA A 200 -22.93 11.32 26.95
CA ALA A 200 -21.65 12.05 26.95
C ALA A 200 -21.38 12.81 25.63
N THR A 201 -21.84 12.29 24.48
CA THR A 201 -21.39 12.78 23.16
C THR A 201 -22.50 13.18 22.20
N ASN A 202 -23.74 12.79 22.46
CA ASN A 202 -24.86 12.78 21.51
C ASN A 202 -24.61 11.92 20.25
N TRP A 203 -23.63 11.00 20.31
CA TRP A 203 -23.37 10.06 19.22
C TRP A 203 -24.09 8.75 19.45
N LYS A 204 -24.89 8.33 18.47
CA LYS A 204 -25.57 7.04 18.49
C LYS A 204 -24.59 5.92 18.14
N VAL A 205 -24.54 4.90 18.98
CA VAL A 205 -23.73 3.69 18.73
C VAL A 205 -24.53 2.68 17.90
N GLU A 206 -24.15 2.51 16.64
CA GLU A 206 -24.69 1.48 15.75
C GLU A 206 -24.13 0.10 16.16
N LEU A 207 -24.98 -0.74 16.76
CA LEU A 207 -24.58 -2.12 17.11
C LEU A 207 -24.68 -3.01 15.88
N LEU A 208 -23.54 -3.50 15.39
CA LEU A 208 -23.49 -4.31 14.18
C LEU A 208 -23.94 -5.75 14.46
N SER A 209 -24.83 -6.28 13.61
CA SER A 209 -25.08 -7.72 13.56
C SER A 209 -23.84 -8.46 13.03
N LYS A 210 -23.75 -9.78 13.25
CA LYS A 210 -22.63 -10.59 12.77
C LYS A 210 -22.50 -10.52 11.23
N GLU A 211 -23.63 -10.56 10.55
CA GLU A 211 -23.72 -10.48 9.08
C GLU A 211 -23.28 -9.09 8.59
N ARG A 212 -23.71 -8.02 9.28
CA ARG A 212 -23.32 -6.65 8.93
C ARG A 212 -21.84 -6.41 9.15
N GLU A 213 -21.29 -6.89 10.26
CA GLU A 213 -19.87 -6.84 10.58
C GLU A 213 -19.04 -7.59 9.52
N GLY A 214 -19.46 -8.81 9.13
CA GLY A 214 -18.81 -9.57 8.07
C GLY A 214 -18.85 -8.86 6.71
N ARG A 215 -20.00 -8.28 6.34
CA ARG A 215 -20.13 -7.50 5.09
C ARG A 215 -19.23 -6.26 5.13
N ILE A 216 -19.23 -5.50 6.22
CA ILE A 216 -18.34 -4.33 6.36
C ILE A 216 -16.88 -4.77 6.31
N GLY A 217 -16.51 -5.88 6.95
CA GLY A 217 -15.18 -6.47 6.86
C GLY A 217 -14.77 -6.80 5.42
N ALA A 218 -15.67 -7.35 4.62
CA ALA A 218 -15.46 -7.59 3.20
C ALA A 218 -15.22 -6.29 2.40
N TYR A 219 -15.96 -5.21 2.68
CA TYR A 219 -15.66 -3.89 2.11
C TYR A 219 -14.28 -3.38 2.55
N GLY A 220 -13.89 -3.64 3.80
CA GLY A 220 -12.57 -3.32 4.33
C GLY A 220 -11.47 -4.03 3.53
N VAL A 221 -11.60 -5.32 3.30
CA VAL A 221 -10.69 -6.10 2.44
C VAL A 221 -10.69 -5.56 1.02
N ALA A 222 -11.86 -5.38 0.40
CA ALA A 222 -11.98 -4.87 -0.97
C ALA A 222 -11.30 -3.50 -1.15
N SER A 223 -11.35 -2.63 -0.14
CA SER A 223 -10.72 -1.32 -0.19
C SER A 223 -9.19 -1.37 -0.29
N SER A 224 -8.58 -2.43 0.27
CA SER A 224 -7.13 -2.62 0.42
C SER A 224 -6.42 -3.07 -0.86
N PHE A 225 -7.17 -3.45 -1.90
CA PHE A 225 -6.63 -3.95 -3.17
C PHE A 225 -7.33 -3.30 -4.36
N ASP A 226 -6.71 -3.39 -5.54
CA ASP A 226 -7.33 -3.02 -6.81
C ASP A 226 -8.45 -4.00 -7.20
N LYS A 227 -8.17 -5.29 -7.05
CA LYS A 227 -9.09 -6.40 -7.34
C LYS A 227 -9.03 -7.41 -6.20
N VAL A 228 -10.17 -8.03 -5.91
CA VAL A 228 -10.30 -9.07 -4.89
C VAL A 228 -11.16 -10.18 -5.46
N ASN A 229 -10.61 -11.39 -5.53
CA ASN A 229 -11.28 -12.59 -6.01
C ASN A 229 -10.74 -13.80 -5.23
N GLY A 230 -11.50 -14.29 -4.25
CA GLY A 230 -11.05 -15.41 -3.45
C GLY A 230 -11.84 -15.57 -2.16
N LEU A 231 -11.26 -16.26 -1.19
CA LEU A 231 -11.82 -16.36 0.16
C LEU A 231 -11.30 -15.19 1.00
N PHE A 232 -12.14 -14.58 1.84
CA PHE A 232 -11.66 -13.68 2.89
C PHE A 232 -11.82 -14.31 4.26
N MET A 233 -10.87 -13.99 5.15
CA MET A 233 -10.85 -14.46 6.53
C MET A 233 -10.46 -13.32 7.48
N ASP A 234 -11.33 -12.98 8.44
CA ASP A 234 -11.05 -11.96 9.47
C ASP A 234 -10.82 -12.62 10.83
N LEU A 235 -9.62 -12.44 11.39
CA LEU A 235 -9.30 -12.91 12.73
C LEU A 235 -9.49 -11.81 13.78
N GLY A 236 -10.65 -11.85 14.41
CA GLY A 236 -11.08 -10.98 15.49
C GLY A 236 -10.57 -11.41 16.87
N GLY A 237 -11.18 -10.82 17.91
CA GLY A 237 -10.91 -11.15 19.31
C GLY A 237 -11.64 -12.40 19.79
N GLY A 238 -12.95 -12.46 19.59
CA GLY A 238 -13.80 -13.59 19.99
C GLY A 238 -14.07 -14.58 18.87
N SER A 239 -14.16 -14.13 17.62
CA SER A 239 -14.48 -14.96 16.47
C SER A 239 -13.50 -14.85 15.29
N THR A 240 -13.66 -15.77 14.34
CA THR A 240 -13.11 -15.70 12.98
C THR A 240 -14.24 -15.75 11.96
N GLN A 241 -14.22 -14.85 10.98
CA GLN A 241 -15.22 -14.78 9.91
C GLN A 241 -14.66 -15.32 8.60
N LEU A 242 -15.51 -15.99 7.81
CA LEU A 242 -15.20 -16.59 6.51
C LEU A 242 -16.27 -16.24 5.47
N SER A 243 -15.87 -15.79 4.28
CA SER A 243 -16.77 -15.63 3.14
C SER A 243 -16.00 -15.54 1.83
N TRP A 244 -16.55 -16.10 0.76
CA TRP A 244 -16.10 -15.80 -0.61
C TRP A 244 -16.35 -14.34 -0.93
N ILE A 245 -15.39 -13.70 -1.60
CA ILE A 245 -15.44 -12.29 -1.96
C ILE A 245 -15.05 -12.09 -3.43
N THR A 246 -15.82 -11.24 -4.11
CA THR A 246 -15.47 -10.73 -5.44
C THR A 246 -15.66 -9.22 -5.50
N SER A 247 -14.78 -8.55 -6.25
CA SER A 247 -14.88 -7.13 -6.57
C SER A 247 -14.84 -6.95 -8.08
N ASN A 248 -15.99 -6.62 -8.67
CA ASN A 248 -16.13 -6.37 -10.10
C ASN A 248 -16.81 -5.01 -10.31
N ASN A 249 -16.15 -4.08 -11.02
CA ASN A 249 -16.67 -2.75 -11.33
C ASN A 249 -17.21 -2.00 -10.08
N GLY A 250 -16.51 -2.15 -8.95
CA GLY A 250 -16.88 -1.52 -7.68
C GLY A 250 -18.10 -2.13 -6.97
N ILE A 251 -18.63 -3.23 -7.48
CA ILE A 251 -19.63 -4.07 -6.81
C ILE A 251 -18.88 -5.13 -6.00
N ILE A 252 -19.11 -5.14 -4.69
CA ILE A 252 -18.52 -6.11 -3.77
C ILE A 252 -19.58 -7.15 -3.44
N ASN A 253 -19.37 -8.38 -3.88
CA ASN A 253 -20.24 -9.51 -3.53
C ASN A 253 -19.55 -10.40 -2.52
N THR A 254 -20.33 -10.86 -1.56
CA THR A 254 -19.94 -11.86 -0.56
C THR A 254 -20.86 -13.08 -0.65
N THR A 255 -20.54 -14.16 0.06
CA THR A 255 -21.55 -15.22 0.29
C THR A 255 -22.78 -14.65 0.97
N LYS A 256 -23.94 -15.26 0.71
CA LYS A 256 -25.22 -14.80 1.28
C LYS A 256 -25.22 -14.92 2.80
N LYS A 257 -24.60 -15.98 3.30
CA LYS A 257 -24.39 -16.25 4.72
C LYS A 257 -22.89 -16.37 4.98
N PRO A 258 -22.22 -15.28 5.40
CA PRO A 258 -20.87 -15.36 5.93
C PRO A 258 -20.85 -16.25 7.18
N ILE A 259 -19.83 -17.08 7.31
CA ILE A 259 -19.69 -17.97 8.47
C ILE A 259 -18.87 -17.28 9.55
N SER A 260 -19.29 -17.40 10.80
CA SER A 260 -18.58 -16.88 11.97
C SER A 260 -18.33 -18.01 12.94
N LEU A 261 -17.07 -18.38 13.12
CA LEU A 261 -16.64 -19.42 14.05
C LEU A 261 -16.12 -18.80 15.35
N PRO A 262 -16.31 -19.42 16.53
CA PRO A 262 -15.93 -18.87 17.84
C PRO A 262 -14.43 -19.02 18.14
N TYR A 263 -13.59 -18.74 17.13
CA TYR A 263 -12.14 -18.96 17.17
C TYR A 263 -11.37 -17.66 16.96
N GLY A 264 -11.66 -16.65 17.77
CA GLY A 264 -10.89 -15.41 17.80
C GLY A 264 -9.58 -15.56 18.57
N ALA A 265 -8.63 -14.67 18.29
CA ALA A 265 -7.29 -14.75 18.88
C ALA A 265 -7.29 -14.64 20.41
N ALA A 266 -8.15 -13.79 20.99
CA ALA A 266 -8.24 -13.64 22.45
C ALA A 266 -9.01 -14.79 23.10
N ALA A 267 -10.08 -15.27 22.45
CA ALA A 267 -10.81 -16.46 22.88
C ALA A 267 -9.90 -17.70 22.93
N LEU A 268 -9.16 -17.96 21.85
CA LEU A 268 -8.25 -19.11 21.76
C LEU A 268 -7.12 -19.06 22.80
N ILE A 269 -6.57 -17.89 23.12
CA ILE A 269 -5.56 -17.77 24.20
C ILE A 269 -6.11 -18.27 25.53
N LYS A 270 -7.37 -17.94 25.87
CA LYS A 270 -8.01 -18.41 27.10
C LYS A 270 -8.25 -19.92 27.04
N ARG A 271 -8.82 -20.41 25.93
CA ARG A 271 -9.12 -21.83 25.74
C ARG A 271 -7.88 -22.72 25.79
N ILE A 272 -6.76 -22.31 25.17
CA ILE A 272 -5.48 -23.05 25.21
C ILE A 272 -4.95 -23.24 26.64
N ARG A 273 -5.27 -22.33 27.58
CA ARG A 273 -4.84 -22.43 28.98
C ARG A 273 -5.71 -23.37 29.81
N THR A 274 -6.94 -23.65 29.37
CA THR A 274 -7.94 -24.39 30.15
C THR A 274 -8.33 -25.72 29.54
N GLU A 275 -8.17 -25.89 28.24
CA GLU A 275 -8.60 -27.05 27.47
C GLU A 275 -7.39 -27.82 26.94
N ASN A 276 -7.59 -29.11 26.64
CA ASN A 276 -6.57 -29.92 25.99
C ASN A 276 -6.34 -29.42 24.55
N GLN A 277 -5.09 -29.07 24.23
CA GLN A 277 -4.74 -28.51 22.92
C GLN A 277 -5.05 -29.44 21.74
N ARG A 278 -4.96 -30.77 21.92
CA ARG A 278 -5.26 -31.75 20.86
C ARG A 278 -6.76 -31.83 20.59
N ASP A 279 -7.57 -31.83 21.63
CA ASP A 279 -9.03 -31.86 21.50
C ASP A 279 -9.52 -30.55 20.86
N LEU A 280 -8.97 -29.41 21.29
CA LEU A 280 -9.25 -28.11 20.69
C LEU A 280 -8.82 -28.05 19.22
N PHE A 281 -7.68 -28.63 18.85
CA PHE A 281 -7.24 -28.74 17.45
C PHE A 281 -8.27 -29.49 16.59
N LEU A 282 -8.74 -30.65 17.07
CA LEU A 282 -9.71 -31.48 16.35
C LEU A 282 -11.08 -30.78 16.24
N GLU A 283 -11.52 -30.12 17.31
CA GLU A 283 -12.76 -29.32 17.29
C GLU A 283 -12.70 -28.21 16.25
N ILE A 284 -11.61 -27.42 16.22
CA ILE A 284 -11.44 -26.36 15.23
C ILE A 284 -11.47 -26.95 13.83
N LYS A 285 -10.72 -28.03 13.59
CA LYS A 285 -10.67 -28.71 12.29
C LYS A 285 -12.05 -29.13 11.82
N GLU A 286 -12.82 -29.83 12.64
CA GLU A 286 -14.17 -30.30 12.30
C GLU A 286 -15.13 -29.14 11.98
N ASN A 287 -15.05 -28.04 12.73
CA ASN A 287 -15.91 -26.89 12.50
C ASN A 287 -15.50 -26.10 11.24
N TYR A 288 -14.22 -26.07 10.88
CA TYR A 288 -13.78 -25.54 9.59
C TYR A 288 -14.20 -26.44 8.42
N GLU A 289 -14.17 -27.76 8.57
CA GLU A 289 -14.68 -28.69 7.54
C GLU A 289 -16.16 -28.42 7.27
N LYS A 290 -16.99 -28.33 8.32
CA LYS A 290 -18.41 -27.96 8.18
C LYS A 290 -18.60 -26.61 7.51
N ALA A 291 -17.80 -25.61 7.89
CA ALA A 291 -17.86 -24.28 7.30
C ALA A 291 -17.53 -24.29 5.79
N ILE A 292 -16.53 -25.06 5.37
CA ILE A 292 -16.15 -25.17 3.95
C ILE A 292 -17.26 -25.85 3.15
N VAL A 293 -17.86 -26.92 3.69
CA VAL A 293 -18.98 -27.60 3.04
C VAL A 293 -20.15 -26.63 2.83
N GLU A 294 -20.50 -25.83 3.84
CA GLU A 294 -21.55 -24.81 3.73
C GLU A 294 -21.18 -23.74 2.68
N LEU A 295 -19.94 -23.22 2.71
CA LEU A 295 -19.46 -22.21 1.75
C LEU A 295 -19.32 -22.73 0.32
N SER A 296 -19.13 -24.05 0.12
CA SER A 296 -18.92 -24.65 -1.20
C SER A 296 -20.13 -24.50 -2.12
N SER A 297 -21.32 -24.43 -1.54
CA SER A 297 -22.59 -24.24 -2.28
C SER A 297 -22.78 -22.82 -2.83
N ASP A 298 -22.03 -21.85 -2.30
CA ASP A 298 -22.18 -20.41 -2.57
C ASP A 298 -21.01 -19.85 -3.40
N ILE A 299 -20.13 -20.70 -3.97
CA ILE A 299 -19.00 -20.24 -4.80
C ILE A 299 -19.54 -19.65 -6.12
N PRO A 300 -19.28 -18.37 -6.42
CA PRO A 300 -19.65 -17.77 -7.70
C PRO A 300 -18.91 -18.41 -8.89
N ASP A 301 -19.59 -18.65 -10.01
CA ASP A 301 -18.99 -19.17 -11.26
C ASP A 301 -17.78 -18.34 -11.73
N SER A 302 -17.83 -17.02 -11.52
CA SER A 302 -16.72 -16.13 -11.86
C SER A 302 -15.46 -16.42 -11.04
N LEU A 303 -15.60 -16.87 -9.78
CA LEU A 303 -14.47 -17.28 -8.94
C LEU A 303 -13.91 -18.63 -9.36
N ILE A 304 -14.76 -19.56 -9.78
CA ILE A 304 -14.32 -20.86 -10.33
C ILE A 304 -13.46 -20.63 -11.57
N LYS A 305 -13.95 -19.84 -12.53
CA LYS A 305 -13.20 -19.47 -13.75
C LYS A 305 -11.91 -18.71 -13.43
N TYR A 306 -11.93 -17.86 -12.39
CA TYR A 306 -10.72 -17.18 -11.91
C TYR A 306 -9.70 -18.19 -11.39
N ALA A 307 -10.12 -19.16 -10.58
CA ALA A 307 -9.24 -20.17 -10.02
C ALA A 307 -8.66 -21.09 -11.11
N GLU A 308 -9.47 -21.52 -12.09
CA GLU A 308 -9.00 -22.30 -13.24
C GLU A 308 -7.92 -21.57 -14.03
N LYS A 309 -8.10 -20.25 -14.25
CA LYS A 309 -7.13 -19.42 -14.99
C LYS A 309 -5.84 -19.18 -14.21
N ASN A 310 -5.93 -19.00 -12.90
CA ASN A 310 -4.80 -18.58 -12.06
C ASN A 310 -4.14 -19.74 -11.28
N GLY A 311 -4.65 -20.96 -11.43
CA GLY A 311 -4.13 -22.17 -10.79
C GLY A 311 -4.57 -22.35 -9.33
N GLY A 312 -5.64 -21.68 -8.90
CA GLY A 312 -6.19 -21.75 -7.55
C GLY A 312 -6.85 -20.46 -7.08
N PHE A 313 -7.47 -20.51 -5.90
CA PHE A 313 -8.05 -19.33 -5.24
C PHE A 313 -6.97 -18.55 -4.48
N ASP A 314 -7.18 -17.25 -4.32
CA ASP A 314 -6.42 -16.44 -3.37
C ASP A 314 -7.14 -16.36 -2.02
N LEU A 315 -6.39 -16.09 -0.96
CA LEU A 315 -6.92 -15.86 0.38
C LEU A 315 -6.59 -14.43 0.82
N PHE A 316 -7.59 -13.71 1.30
CA PHE A 316 -7.44 -12.36 1.83
C PHE A 316 -7.64 -12.37 3.34
N VAL A 317 -6.58 -12.12 4.10
CA VAL A 317 -6.62 -12.14 5.56
C VAL A 317 -6.64 -10.73 6.14
N CYS A 318 -7.48 -10.51 7.16
CA CYS A 318 -7.54 -9.26 7.89
C CYS A 318 -7.69 -9.48 9.40
N GLY A 319 -7.83 -8.41 10.18
CA GLY A 319 -7.93 -8.52 11.63
C GLY A 319 -6.61 -8.42 12.39
N GLY A 320 -6.71 -8.27 13.72
CA GLY A 320 -5.57 -7.96 14.59
C GLY A 320 -4.54 -9.10 14.67
N GLY A 321 -5.04 -10.34 14.74
CA GLY A 321 -4.21 -11.54 14.82
C GLY A 321 -3.40 -11.75 13.55
N PHE A 322 -4.06 -11.75 12.38
CA PHE A 322 -3.35 -11.92 11.11
C PHE A 322 -2.40 -10.78 10.79
N ARG A 323 -2.71 -9.51 11.11
CA ARG A 323 -1.72 -8.43 10.94
C ARG A 323 -0.49 -8.61 11.82
N GLY A 324 -0.65 -9.13 13.04
CA GLY A 324 0.49 -9.50 13.89
C GLY A 324 1.34 -10.61 13.28
N PHE A 325 0.68 -11.66 12.78
CA PHE A 325 1.33 -12.77 12.09
C PHE A 325 2.04 -12.34 10.80
N GLY A 326 1.44 -11.47 10.00
CA GLY A 326 2.04 -10.93 8.79
C GLY A 326 3.28 -10.07 9.06
N HIS A 327 3.28 -9.26 10.13
CA HIS A 327 4.49 -8.55 10.56
C HIS A 327 5.59 -9.49 11.05
N LEU A 328 5.24 -10.62 11.67
CA LEU A 328 6.22 -11.65 11.99
C LEU A 328 6.84 -12.24 10.72
N LEU A 329 6.03 -12.64 9.73
CA LEU A 329 6.52 -13.13 8.43
C LEU A 329 7.47 -12.12 7.77
N LEU A 330 7.09 -10.84 7.72
CA LEU A 330 7.95 -9.78 7.18
C LEU A 330 9.28 -9.67 7.93
N SER A 331 9.28 -9.87 9.25
CA SER A 331 10.52 -9.78 10.05
C SER A 331 11.44 -10.99 9.93
N GLU A 332 10.93 -12.13 9.48
CA GLU A 332 11.73 -13.32 9.22
C GLU A 332 12.43 -13.24 7.86
N ASN A 333 11.85 -12.50 6.91
CA ASN A 333 12.47 -12.22 5.63
C ASN A 333 13.24 -10.89 5.66
N LYS A 334 14.52 -10.95 6.10
CA LYS A 334 15.39 -9.77 6.22
C LYS A 334 15.62 -9.02 4.90
N ASP A 335 15.52 -9.72 3.76
CA ASP A 335 15.76 -9.15 2.44
C ASP A 335 14.49 -8.55 1.81
N TYR A 336 13.35 -8.60 2.52
CA TYR A 336 12.09 -8.10 2.02
C TYR A 336 12.11 -6.56 1.91
N PRO A 337 11.89 -5.96 0.72
CA PRO A 337 12.13 -4.54 0.49
C PRO A 337 11.04 -3.60 1.03
N ILE A 338 9.92 -4.13 1.54
CA ILE A 338 8.82 -3.33 2.10
C ILE A 338 8.43 -3.88 3.49
N PRO A 339 9.30 -3.79 4.51
CA PRO A 339 9.09 -4.46 5.80
C PRO A 339 8.05 -3.75 6.68
N THR A 340 7.72 -2.49 6.39
CA THR A 340 6.90 -1.63 7.27
C THR A 340 5.40 -1.67 6.95
N ILE A 341 5.06 -1.89 5.69
CA ILE A 341 3.68 -1.82 5.19
C ILE A 341 3.12 -3.23 5.19
N ILE A 342 1.98 -3.45 5.85
CA ILE A 342 1.29 -4.74 5.84
C ILE A 342 0.25 -4.81 4.73
N ASN A 343 -0.32 -3.66 4.35
CA ASN A 343 -1.36 -3.61 3.34
C ASN A 343 -0.82 -4.02 1.98
N GLY A 344 -1.40 -5.07 1.40
CA GLY A 344 -1.01 -5.52 0.08
C GLY A 344 0.22 -6.42 0.08
N TYR A 345 0.67 -6.90 1.24
CA TYR A 345 1.67 -7.94 1.36
C TYR A 345 1.09 -9.29 0.92
N GLY A 346 1.70 -9.95 -0.06
CA GLY A 346 1.37 -11.30 -0.48
C GLY A 346 2.45 -12.31 -0.09
N ILE A 347 2.05 -13.52 0.29
CA ILE A 347 2.95 -14.64 0.59
C ILE A 347 2.40 -15.97 0.06
N SER A 348 3.28 -16.95 -0.18
CA SER A 348 2.87 -18.29 -0.57
C SER A 348 2.13 -19.03 0.55
N TYR A 349 1.25 -19.94 0.16
CA TYR A 349 0.54 -20.83 1.09
C TYR A 349 1.51 -21.62 1.99
N SER A 350 2.58 -22.16 1.41
CA SER A 350 3.56 -22.97 2.14
C SER A 350 4.26 -22.18 3.23
N GLU A 351 4.72 -20.96 2.96
CA GLU A 351 5.43 -20.14 3.95
C GLU A 351 4.49 -19.74 5.10
N PHE A 352 3.25 -19.39 4.79
CA PHE A 352 2.24 -19.05 5.79
C PHE A 352 1.94 -20.23 6.72
N VAL A 353 1.67 -21.41 6.16
CA VAL A 353 1.36 -22.62 6.94
C VAL A 353 2.57 -23.11 7.72
N ASN A 354 3.78 -23.04 7.14
CA ASN A 354 5.01 -23.46 7.82
C ASN A 354 5.27 -22.64 9.09
N LEU A 355 5.08 -21.31 9.04
CA LEU A 355 5.20 -20.49 10.25
C LEU A 355 4.08 -20.78 11.26
N GLY A 356 2.84 -21.02 10.81
CA GLY A 356 1.73 -21.42 11.68
C GLY A 356 2.05 -22.71 12.45
N ASN A 357 2.51 -23.74 11.74
CA ASN A 357 2.94 -25.01 12.31
C ASN A 357 4.12 -24.86 13.27
N TYR A 358 5.08 -23.99 12.93
CA TYR A 358 6.19 -23.67 13.83
C TYR A 358 5.68 -23.09 15.16
N LEU A 359 4.78 -22.11 15.11
CA LEU A 359 4.23 -21.48 16.31
C LEU A 359 3.40 -22.47 17.15
N LEU A 360 2.65 -23.37 16.51
CA LEU A 360 1.92 -24.43 17.20
C LEU A 360 2.85 -25.36 17.99
N VAL A 361 3.95 -25.81 17.35
CA VAL A 361 4.87 -26.80 17.92
C VAL A 361 5.83 -26.19 18.93
N LYS A 362 6.41 -25.03 18.61
CA LYS A 362 7.48 -24.42 19.42
C LYS A 362 6.93 -23.47 20.47
N GLN A 363 5.74 -22.90 20.27
CA GLN A 363 5.12 -21.87 21.13
C GLN A 363 6.04 -20.66 21.40
N THR A 364 7.09 -20.51 20.60
CA THR A 364 8.10 -19.44 20.68
C THR A 364 8.31 -18.84 19.31
N LEU A 365 9.01 -17.70 19.26
CA LEU A 365 9.36 -17.04 18.00
C LEU A 365 10.55 -17.77 17.32
N PRO A 366 10.55 -17.88 15.98
CA PRO A 366 11.73 -18.33 15.25
C PRO A 366 12.95 -17.45 15.57
N ASN A 367 14.15 -18.06 15.58
CA ASN A 367 15.45 -17.40 15.78
C ASN A 367 15.67 -16.72 17.16
N ASN A 368 15.34 -17.47 18.23
CA ASN A 368 15.45 -17.15 19.67
C ASN A 368 16.64 -16.27 20.12
N LYS A 369 16.32 -15.15 20.79
CA LYS A 369 16.99 -14.35 21.85
C LYS A 369 16.87 -12.85 21.56
N ASP A 370 16.03 -12.15 22.33
CA ASP A 370 15.98 -10.68 22.43
C ASP A 370 15.38 -9.87 21.25
N LYS A 371 14.32 -10.35 20.60
CA LYS A 371 13.39 -9.42 19.89
C LYS A 371 12.43 -8.78 20.90
N GLU A 372 12.95 -8.05 21.89
CA GLU A 372 12.10 -7.21 22.77
C GLU A 372 11.27 -6.24 21.92
N ASN A 373 11.76 -5.83 20.74
CA ASN A 373 11.08 -4.90 19.84
C ASN A 373 10.89 -5.46 18.42
N LEU A 374 10.03 -6.47 18.26
CA LEU A 374 9.55 -6.86 16.93
C LEU A 374 8.72 -5.70 16.33
N PHE A 375 9.16 -5.17 15.19
CA PHE A 375 8.53 -4.01 14.55
C PHE A 375 7.02 -4.20 14.39
N ARG A 376 6.23 -3.30 14.97
CA ARG A 376 4.74 -3.33 14.97
C ARG A 376 4.09 -4.61 15.52
N VAL A 377 4.80 -5.43 16.28
CA VAL A 377 4.20 -6.52 17.05
C VAL A 377 4.31 -6.19 18.54
N SER A 378 3.26 -5.56 19.09
CA SER A 378 3.14 -5.28 20.52
C SER A 378 3.24 -6.57 21.36
N GLU A 379 3.65 -6.48 22.62
CA GLU A 379 3.68 -7.61 23.56
C GLU A 379 2.38 -8.43 23.56
N ARG A 380 1.23 -7.75 23.58
CA ARG A 380 -0.08 -8.42 23.49
C ARG A 380 -0.23 -9.27 22.23
N ARG A 381 0.30 -8.82 21.07
CA ARG A 381 0.27 -9.58 19.80
C ARG A 381 1.19 -10.79 19.86
N LYS A 382 2.38 -10.67 20.48
CA LYS A 382 3.28 -11.80 20.70
C LYS A 382 2.57 -12.90 21.51
N GLN A 383 1.83 -12.53 22.54
CA GLN A 383 1.03 -13.47 23.35
C GLN A 383 -0.08 -14.18 22.55
N GLN A 384 -0.56 -13.62 21.44
CA GLN A 384 -1.58 -14.27 20.59
C GLN A 384 -0.99 -15.25 19.58
N LEU A 385 0.31 -15.20 19.30
CA LEU A 385 0.92 -15.97 18.22
C LEU A 385 0.74 -17.49 18.35
N PRO A 386 0.87 -18.12 19.54
CA PRO A 386 0.57 -19.55 19.68
C PRO A 386 -0.88 -19.90 19.34
N ALA A 387 -1.83 -19.04 19.73
CA ALA A 387 -3.25 -19.20 19.40
C ALA A 387 -3.52 -19.05 17.90
N VAL A 388 -2.85 -18.08 17.25
CA VAL A 388 -2.89 -17.93 15.78
C VAL A 388 -2.28 -19.16 15.10
N GLY A 389 -1.17 -19.69 15.62
CA GLY A 389 -0.53 -20.92 15.13
C GLY A 389 -1.48 -22.11 15.18
N LEU A 390 -2.15 -22.32 16.32
CA LEU A 390 -3.17 -23.36 16.46
C LEU A 390 -4.30 -23.22 15.44
N LEU A 391 -4.84 -22.02 15.27
CA LEU A 391 -5.89 -21.75 14.29
C LEU A 391 -5.42 -22.03 12.86
N ILE A 392 -4.23 -21.56 12.49
CA ILE A 392 -3.68 -21.77 11.14
C ILE A 392 -3.48 -23.26 10.90
N SER A 393 -2.79 -23.97 11.79
CA SER A 393 -2.51 -25.39 11.61
C SER A 393 -3.77 -26.26 11.52
N SER A 394 -4.81 -25.95 12.30
CA SER A 394 -6.08 -26.71 12.28
C SER A 394 -6.97 -26.35 11.11
N ALA A 395 -7.10 -25.05 10.77
CA ALA A 395 -7.95 -24.62 9.65
C ALA A 395 -7.34 -24.95 8.29
N PHE A 396 -6.01 -24.79 8.12
CA PHE A 396 -5.33 -25.03 6.84
C PHE A 396 -5.07 -26.52 6.55
N ASP A 397 -5.40 -27.40 7.49
CA ASP A 397 -5.48 -28.84 7.25
C ASP A 397 -6.64 -29.20 6.31
N VAL A 398 -7.68 -28.36 6.26
CA VAL A 398 -8.96 -28.67 5.61
C VAL A 398 -9.35 -27.64 4.56
N LEU A 399 -8.87 -26.40 4.69
CA LEU A 399 -9.02 -25.37 3.67
C LEU A 399 -8.35 -25.81 2.35
N PRO A 400 -8.91 -25.40 1.20
CA PRO A 400 -8.27 -25.64 -0.08
C PRO A 400 -6.90 -24.95 -0.13
N ARG A 401 -6.00 -25.49 -0.94
CA ARG A 401 -4.72 -24.82 -1.19
C ARG A 401 -4.97 -23.50 -1.92
N PHE A 402 -4.49 -22.42 -1.33
CA PHE A 402 -4.51 -21.09 -1.94
C PHE A 402 -3.23 -20.82 -2.71
N ASN A 403 -3.30 -19.98 -3.74
CA ASN A 403 -2.15 -19.58 -4.53
C ASN A 403 -1.31 -18.55 -3.77
N THR A 404 -1.95 -17.44 -3.38
CA THR A 404 -1.33 -16.38 -2.57
C THR A 404 -2.25 -16.00 -1.42
N ILE A 405 -1.62 -15.71 -0.28
CA ILE A 405 -2.29 -15.18 0.92
C ILE A 405 -1.93 -13.70 1.02
N TYR A 406 -2.93 -12.85 0.91
CA TYR A 406 -2.80 -11.40 0.92
C TYR A 406 -3.25 -10.81 2.26
N PHE A 407 -2.40 -9.99 2.87
CA PHE A 407 -2.72 -9.27 4.10
C PHE A 407 -3.39 -7.92 3.78
N SER A 408 -4.58 -7.72 4.34
CA SER A 408 -5.34 -6.48 4.28
C SER A 408 -5.13 -5.65 5.54
N GLN A 409 -4.87 -4.35 5.38
CA GLN A 409 -4.97 -3.42 6.50
C GLN A 409 -6.42 -3.05 6.78
N GLY A 410 -7.24 -2.91 5.73
CA GLY A 410 -8.64 -2.55 5.84
C GLY A 410 -9.43 -3.55 6.68
N GLY A 411 -10.16 -3.02 7.67
CA GLY A 411 -11.10 -3.76 8.50
C GLY A 411 -12.42 -3.01 8.59
N VAL A 412 -13.04 -3.02 9.78
CA VAL A 412 -14.36 -2.41 9.99
C VAL A 412 -14.40 -0.92 9.64
N ARG A 413 -13.40 -0.13 10.04
CA ARG A 413 -13.38 1.33 9.76
C ARG A 413 -13.27 1.64 8.28
N GLU A 414 -12.27 1.07 7.62
CA GLU A 414 -12.06 1.26 6.19
C GLU A 414 -13.24 0.71 5.39
N GLY A 415 -13.84 -0.41 5.82
CA GLY A 415 -15.03 -0.98 5.20
C GLY A 415 -16.28 -0.13 5.35
N ALA A 416 -16.50 0.43 6.55
CA ALA A 416 -17.64 1.31 6.82
C ALA A 416 -17.54 2.62 6.02
N LEU A 417 -16.32 3.09 5.74
CA LEU A 417 -16.07 4.21 4.85
C LEU A 417 -16.26 3.82 3.38
N PHE A 418 -15.63 2.72 2.94
CA PHE A 418 -15.62 2.27 1.55
C PHE A 418 -17.02 1.88 1.04
N GLU A 419 -17.87 1.37 1.93
CA GLU A 419 -19.27 1.08 1.64
C GLU A 419 -20.05 2.35 1.24
N LYS A 420 -19.73 3.51 1.83
CA LYS A 420 -20.42 4.79 1.56
C LYS A 420 -20.21 5.29 0.13
N PHE A 421 -19.10 4.91 -0.51
CA PHE A 421 -18.79 5.36 -1.86
C PHE A 421 -19.72 4.75 -2.90
N SER A 422 -19.86 5.41 -4.05
CA SER A 422 -20.57 4.83 -5.18
C SER A 422 -19.74 3.68 -5.80
N PRO A 423 -20.37 2.72 -6.51
CA PRO A 423 -19.64 1.72 -7.27
C PRO A 423 -18.60 2.34 -8.22
N ARG A 424 -18.91 3.50 -8.83
CA ARG A 424 -17.99 4.26 -9.68
C ARG A 424 -16.71 4.66 -8.96
N VAL A 425 -16.80 5.18 -7.73
CA VAL A 425 -15.60 5.56 -6.95
C VAL A 425 -14.83 4.31 -6.52
N ARG A 426 -15.52 3.25 -6.09
CA ARG A 426 -14.88 1.98 -5.70
C ARG A 426 -14.14 1.30 -6.86
N SER A 427 -14.63 1.46 -8.09
CA SER A 427 -14.02 0.87 -9.29
C SER A 427 -12.79 1.62 -9.80
N LEU A 428 -12.47 2.79 -9.26
CA LEU A 428 -11.27 3.53 -9.65
C LEU A 428 -10.01 2.76 -9.25
N ASP A 429 -8.97 2.84 -10.07
CA ASP A 429 -7.67 2.25 -9.74
C ASP A 429 -7.00 3.07 -8.61
N PRO A 430 -6.68 2.47 -7.46
CA PRO A 430 -6.09 3.19 -6.34
C PRO A 430 -4.73 3.82 -6.69
N LEU A 431 -3.94 3.21 -7.59
CA LEU A 431 -2.64 3.75 -8.00
C LEU A 431 -2.79 5.01 -8.85
N ILE A 432 -3.73 5.01 -9.79
CA ILE A 432 -4.01 6.18 -10.62
C ILE A 432 -4.50 7.33 -9.74
N ILE A 433 -5.41 7.05 -8.81
CA ILE A 433 -5.94 8.08 -7.90
C ILE A 433 -4.85 8.60 -6.95
N ALA A 434 -3.99 7.73 -6.42
CA ALA A 434 -2.87 8.14 -5.56
C ALA A 434 -1.86 9.05 -6.26
N THR A 435 -1.62 8.82 -7.56
CA THR A 435 -0.63 9.59 -8.32
C THR A 435 -1.21 10.86 -8.95
N ARG A 436 -2.52 10.93 -9.16
CA ARG A 436 -3.18 12.03 -9.86
C ARG A 436 -2.88 13.44 -9.32
N PRO A 437 -2.75 13.70 -7.99
CA PRO A 437 -2.40 15.03 -7.49
C PRO A 437 -1.06 15.56 -8.00
N TYR A 438 -0.16 14.68 -8.44
CA TYR A 438 1.16 15.03 -8.93
C TYR A 438 1.22 15.22 -10.45
N ALA A 439 0.09 14.99 -11.15
CA ALA A 439 0.05 14.99 -12.60
C ALA A 439 0.34 16.39 -13.18
N PRO A 440 1.22 16.50 -14.19
CA PRO A 440 1.45 17.75 -14.90
C PRO A 440 0.22 18.14 -15.74
N LEU A 441 0.08 19.44 -16.07
CA LEU A 441 -1.05 20.01 -16.80
C LEU A 441 -1.42 19.22 -18.07
N LEU A 442 -0.41 18.79 -18.84
CA LEU A 442 -0.58 18.10 -20.12
C LEU A 442 -0.29 16.59 -20.04
N VAL A 443 -0.55 15.95 -18.90
CA VAL A 443 -0.27 14.51 -18.66
C VAL A 443 -0.86 13.58 -19.73
N LYS A 444 -2.05 13.89 -20.28
CA LYS A 444 -2.68 13.09 -21.34
C LYS A 444 -1.82 13.00 -22.59
N GLN A 445 -1.09 14.05 -22.93
CA GLN A 445 -0.18 14.07 -24.08
C GLN A 445 1.08 13.24 -23.81
N TYR A 446 1.62 13.29 -22.59
CA TYR A 446 2.71 12.39 -22.18
C TYR A 446 2.29 10.93 -22.27
N LEU A 447 1.10 10.60 -21.76
CA LEU A 447 0.59 9.25 -21.82
C LEU A 447 0.40 8.80 -23.28
N LYS A 448 -0.22 9.63 -24.13
CA LYS A 448 -0.38 9.32 -25.56
C LYS A 448 0.97 9.06 -26.25
N LEU A 449 1.96 9.91 -25.99
CA LEU A 449 3.30 9.78 -26.56
C LEU A 449 4.03 8.53 -26.03
N LEU A 450 3.97 8.25 -24.74
CA LEU A 450 4.54 7.05 -24.14
C LEU A 450 3.88 5.78 -24.71
N LEU A 451 2.56 5.73 -24.76
CA LEU A 451 1.83 4.57 -25.32
C LEU A 451 2.13 4.38 -26.81
N SER A 452 2.39 5.45 -27.57
CA SER A 452 2.82 5.31 -28.98
C SER A 452 4.18 4.62 -29.15
N SER A 453 4.99 4.55 -28.08
CA SER A 453 6.26 3.81 -28.05
C SER A 453 6.08 2.33 -27.70
N LEU A 454 4.87 1.89 -27.38
CA LEU A 454 4.56 0.52 -27.00
C LEU A 454 3.84 -0.21 -28.13
N PRO A 455 4.19 -1.49 -28.42
CA PRO A 455 3.40 -2.32 -29.32
C PRO A 455 1.98 -2.47 -28.78
N ASN A 456 1.10 -3.07 -29.60
CA ASN A 456 -0.30 -3.31 -29.24
C ASN A 456 -0.44 -3.84 -27.80
N GLU A 457 -1.42 -3.31 -27.06
CA GLU A 457 -1.68 -3.62 -25.65
C GLU A 457 -1.71 -5.12 -25.33
N LYS A 458 -2.06 -5.99 -26.29
CA LYS A 458 -2.02 -7.45 -26.14
C LYS A 458 -0.63 -8.04 -25.84
N TYR A 459 0.45 -7.31 -26.17
CA TYR A 459 1.84 -7.73 -25.91
C TYR A 459 2.40 -7.14 -24.61
N ILE A 460 1.66 -6.23 -23.97
CA ILE A 460 2.09 -5.53 -22.76
C ILE A 460 1.27 -6.05 -21.58
N PRO A 461 1.91 -6.40 -20.45
CA PRO A 461 1.17 -6.79 -19.24
C PRO A 461 0.20 -5.69 -18.81
N TYR A 462 -1.01 -6.11 -18.40
CA TYR A 462 -2.10 -5.21 -18.01
C TYR A 462 -1.66 -4.18 -16.97
N ASP A 463 -0.94 -4.65 -15.94
CA ASP A 463 -0.41 -3.79 -14.87
C ASP A 463 0.45 -2.66 -15.45
N VAL A 464 1.29 -2.95 -16.44
CA VAL A 464 2.20 -1.95 -17.00
C VAL A 464 1.45 -0.95 -17.89
N TYR A 465 0.63 -1.45 -18.81
CA TYR A 465 -0.04 -0.60 -19.81
C TYR A 465 -1.09 0.32 -19.18
N TYR A 466 -1.97 -0.23 -18.34
CA TYR A 466 -3.12 0.50 -17.81
C TYR A 466 -2.88 1.13 -16.45
N ARG A 467 -1.87 0.68 -15.68
CA ARG A 467 -1.63 1.17 -14.31
C ARG A 467 -0.32 1.91 -14.18
N ILE A 468 0.81 1.26 -14.48
CA ILE A 468 2.14 1.85 -14.26
C ILE A 468 2.41 2.99 -15.25
N ALA A 469 2.08 2.86 -16.53
CA ALA A 469 2.35 3.91 -17.52
C ALA A 469 1.60 5.24 -17.24
N PRO A 470 0.29 5.24 -16.93
CA PRO A 470 -0.40 6.46 -16.48
C PRO A 470 0.19 7.02 -15.18
N SER A 471 0.48 6.16 -14.21
CA SER A 471 1.03 6.56 -12.91
C SER A 471 2.44 7.15 -13.02
N LEU A 472 3.26 6.61 -13.92
CA LEU A 472 4.57 7.15 -14.26
C LEU A 472 4.45 8.55 -14.89
N CYS A 473 3.48 8.77 -15.77
CA CYS A 473 3.23 10.10 -16.35
C CYS A 473 2.78 11.10 -15.29
N ASN A 474 1.96 10.67 -14.33
CA ASN A 474 1.56 11.50 -13.19
C ASN A 474 2.77 11.87 -12.32
N LEU A 475 3.67 10.92 -12.03
CA LEU A 475 4.81 11.13 -11.12
C LEU A 475 6.07 11.71 -11.80
N ALA A 476 6.06 11.90 -13.11
CA ALA A 476 7.26 12.15 -13.92
C ALA A 476 8.09 13.38 -13.51
N PHE A 477 7.49 14.33 -12.78
CA PHE A 477 8.09 15.61 -12.40
C PHE A 477 8.23 15.80 -10.89
N VAL A 478 7.79 14.85 -10.06
CA VAL A 478 7.81 14.97 -8.58
C VAL A 478 9.20 15.29 -8.03
N HIS A 479 10.24 14.71 -8.63
CA HIS A 479 11.62 14.85 -8.16
C HIS A 479 12.43 15.92 -8.93
N CYS A 480 11.78 16.77 -9.74
CA CYS A 480 12.47 17.78 -10.55
C CYS A 480 13.32 18.77 -9.74
N ASN A 481 12.88 19.12 -8.53
CA ASN A 481 13.58 20.04 -7.63
C ASN A 481 14.68 19.38 -6.79
N TYR A 482 14.91 18.07 -6.94
CA TYR A 482 15.93 17.35 -6.17
C TYR A 482 17.29 17.46 -6.87
N PRO A 483 18.42 17.41 -6.13
CA PRO A 483 19.75 17.25 -6.72
C PRO A 483 19.79 16.07 -7.69
N LYS A 484 20.52 16.19 -8.80
CA LYS A 484 20.53 15.19 -9.88
C LYS A 484 20.94 13.80 -9.40
N GLU A 485 21.85 13.74 -8.44
CA GLU A 485 22.37 12.51 -7.85
C GLU A 485 21.32 11.80 -6.98
N LEU A 486 20.35 12.56 -6.44
CA LEU A 486 19.29 12.05 -5.57
C LEU A 486 18.04 11.61 -6.34
N GLN A 487 17.81 12.16 -7.54
CA GLN A 487 16.57 11.96 -8.30
C GLN A 487 16.21 10.48 -8.52
N SER A 488 17.16 9.65 -8.94
CA SER A 488 16.92 8.22 -9.20
C SER A 488 16.62 7.43 -7.92
N THR A 489 17.32 7.73 -6.83
CA THR A 489 17.12 7.10 -5.51
C THR A 489 15.77 7.50 -4.92
N ALA A 490 15.47 8.80 -4.84
CA ALA A 490 14.18 9.27 -4.32
C ALA A 490 13.00 8.71 -5.12
N ALA A 491 13.15 8.64 -6.45
CA ALA A 491 12.14 8.06 -7.33
C ALA A 491 11.92 6.56 -7.14
N LEU A 492 12.97 5.80 -6.80
CA LEU A 492 12.84 4.38 -6.46
C LEU A 492 11.95 4.17 -5.23
N HIS A 493 12.03 5.10 -4.26
CA HIS A 493 11.29 5.06 -3.00
C HIS A 493 9.90 5.71 -3.04
N VAL A 494 9.48 6.26 -4.19
CA VAL A 494 8.24 7.07 -4.32
C VAL A 494 6.99 6.42 -3.73
N ALA A 495 6.92 5.08 -3.78
CA ALA A 495 5.77 4.30 -3.33
C ALA A 495 5.99 3.47 -2.07
N THR A 496 7.20 3.48 -1.50
CA THR A 496 7.53 2.73 -0.27
C THR A 496 7.70 3.66 0.91
N THR A 497 8.37 4.79 0.73
CA THR A 497 8.55 5.84 1.75
C THR A 497 8.25 7.25 1.23
N GLY A 498 8.00 7.42 -0.07
CA GLY A 498 7.73 8.70 -0.70
C GLY A 498 6.26 9.14 -0.71
N VAL A 499 5.94 10.03 -1.66
CA VAL A 499 4.70 10.82 -1.69
C VAL A 499 3.41 10.02 -1.87
N ILE A 500 3.48 8.76 -2.34
CA ILE A 500 2.32 7.85 -2.42
C ILE A 500 2.43 6.65 -1.48
N ALA A 501 3.41 6.62 -0.56
CA ALA A 501 3.60 5.52 0.37
C ALA A 501 2.38 5.28 1.27
N GLY A 502 1.69 6.35 1.67
CA GLY A 502 0.48 6.28 2.49
C GLY A 502 -0.80 5.86 1.77
N ALA A 503 -0.77 5.67 0.45
CA ALA A 503 -1.98 5.36 -0.32
C ALA A 503 -2.54 3.97 0.03
N HIS A 504 -3.85 3.95 0.37
CA HIS A 504 -4.60 2.72 0.58
C HIS A 504 -4.94 2.06 -0.76
N GLY A 505 -5.02 0.72 -0.80
CA GLY A 505 -5.35 0.00 -2.04
C GLY A 505 -4.14 -0.47 -2.88
N LEU A 506 -2.91 -0.12 -2.49
CA LEU A 506 -1.71 -0.49 -3.25
C LEU A 506 -1.11 -1.82 -2.76
N SER A 507 -0.91 -2.76 -3.69
CA SER A 507 -0.10 -3.97 -3.45
C SER A 507 1.39 -3.65 -3.42
N HIS A 508 2.18 -4.54 -2.82
CA HIS A 508 3.63 -4.41 -2.80
C HIS A 508 4.24 -4.49 -4.21
N LYS A 509 3.73 -5.37 -5.10
CA LYS A 509 4.07 -5.35 -6.52
C LYS A 509 3.81 -3.99 -7.18
N ALA A 510 2.64 -3.37 -6.97
CA ALA A 510 2.33 -2.07 -7.58
C ALA A 510 3.29 -0.97 -7.11
N ARG A 511 3.67 -0.99 -5.82
CA ARG A 511 4.67 -0.07 -5.25
C ARG A 511 6.05 -0.28 -5.89
N GLY A 512 6.51 -1.53 -5.97
CA GLY A 512 7.79 -1.88 -6.56
C GLY A 512 7.90 -1.49 -8.04
N LEU A 513 6.89 -1.84 -8.85
CA LEU A 513 6.87 -1.48 -10.27
C LEU A 513 6.86 0.04 -10.48
N THR A 514 6.10 0.78 -9.68
CA THR A 514 6.04 2.25 -9.75
C THR A 514 7.39 2.87 -9.41
N GLY A 515 8.05 2.41 -8.34
CA GLY A 515 9.38 2.86 -7.95
C GLY A 515 10.43 2.57 -9.01
N ILE A 516 10.45 1.36 -9.57
CA ILE A 516 11.37 0.96 -10.65
C ILE A 516 11.17 1.85 -11.88
N ALA A 517 9.94 2.05 -12.33
CA ALA A 517 9.64 2.89 -13.49
C ALA A 517 10.07 4.35 -13.28
N CYS A 518 9.79 4.91 -12.09
CA CYS A 518 10.18 6.28 -11.75
C CYS A 518 11.70 6.43 -11.63
N CYS A 519 12.40 5.45 -11.06
CA CYS A 519 13.87 5.41 -11.00
C CYS A 519 14.48 5.45 -12.41
N GLU A 520 14.00 4.60 -13.32
CA GLU A 520 14.49 4.55 -14.72
C GLU A 520 14.20 5.84 -15.50
N ARG A 521 13.07 6.52 -15.20
CA ARG A 521 12.76 7.86 -15.72
C ARG A 521 13.83 8.89 -15.35
N TRP A 522 14.49 8.74 -14.21
CA TRP A 522 15.58 9.63 -13.76
C TRP A 522 16.98 9.13 -14.17
N GLY A 523 17.05 8.15 -15.07
CA GLY A 523 18.30 7.62 -15.61
C GLY A 523 18.77 6.35 -14.92
N GLY A 524 18.18 5.97 -13.79
CA GLY A 524 18.45 4.69 -13.12
C GLY A 524 19.90 4.52 -12.66
N ASP A 525 20.64 5.62 -12.50
CA ASP A 525 22.00 5.61 -11.96
C ASP A 525 21.86 5.61 -10.42
N LEU A 526 22.26 4.51 -9.78
CA LEU A 526 22.08 4.26 -8.35
C LEU A 526 23.39 3.81 -7.70
N PRO A 527 23.65 4.18 -6.43
CA PRO A 527 24.71 3.57 -5.64
C PRO A 527 24.41 2.09 -5.36
N GLU A 528 25.41 1.33 -4.90
CA GLU A 528 25.32 -0.13 -4.73
C GLU A 528 24.18 -0.57 -3.80
N ILE A 529 24.05 0.08 -2.64
CA ILE A 529 23.00 -0.19 -1.65
C ILE A 529 21.60 -0.05 -2.27
N GLU A 530 21.40 1.01 -3.06
CA GLU A 530 20.13 1.29 -3.75
C GLU A 530 19.87 0.32 -4.92
N ASN A 531 20.92 -0.16 -5.58
CA ASN A 531 20.78 -1.22 -6.57
C ASN A 531 20.37 -2.55 -5.93
N ASN A 532 20.89 -2.87 -4.75
CA ASN A 532 20.46 -4.05 -4.00
C ASN A 532 18.98 -3.93 -3.61
N TYR A 533 18.55 -2.76 -3.14
CA TYR A 533 17.14 -2.48 -2.86
C TYR A 533 16.26 -2.65 -4.11
N LYS A 534 16.67 -2.09 -5.25
CA LYS A 534 15.97 -2.24 -6.53
C LYS A 534 15.87 -3.72 -6.96
N ASN A 535 16.94 -4.50 -6.77
CA ASN A 535 16.94 -5.93 -7.09
C ASN A 535 15.97 -6.70 -6.18
N SER A 536 15.90 -6.38 -4.89
CA SER A 536 14.89 -6.94 -4.00
C SER A 536 13.46 -6.58 -4.42
N LEU A 537 13.21 -5.34 -4.89
CA LEU A 537 11.90 -4.96 -5.46
C LEU A 537 11.57 -5.75 -6.73
N ILE A 538 12.55 -5.99 -7.61
CA ILE A 538 12.38 -6.82 -8.80
C ILE A 538 12.03 -8.26 -8.39
N LYS A 539 12.76 -8.84 -7.43
CA LYS A 539 12.50 -10.18 -6.89
C LYS A 539 11.08 -10.30 -6.34
N LEU A 540 10.65 -9.34 -5.51
CA LEU A 540 9.29 -9.27 -4.98
C LEU A 540 8.24 -9.27 -6.10
N CYS A 541 8.41 -8.42 -7.12
CA CYS A 541 7.44 -8.32 -8.21
C CYS A 541 7.36 -9.60 -9.07
N ILE A 542 8.46 -10.36 -9.15
CA ILE A 542 8.50 -11.67 -9.80
C ILE A 542 7.78 -12.70 -8.93
N GLU A 543 8.08 -12.77 -7.64
CA GLU A 543 7.50 -13.76 -6.72
C GLU A 543 5.98 -13.66 -6.62
N GLU A 544 5.40 -12.45 -6.52
CA GLU A 544 3.95 -12.23 -6.39
C GLU A 544 3.11 -12.58 -7.63
N SER A 545 3.72 -12.81 -8.79
CA SER A 545 2.97 -13.17 -9.99
C SER A 545 2.74 -14.69 -10.04
N SER A 546 1.65 -15.21 -10.59
CA SER A 546 1.48 -16.68 -10.70
C SER A 546 1.97 -17.21 -12.06
N ASN A 547 1.83 -16.40 -13.11
CA ASN A 547 2.21 -16.76 -14.48
C ASN A 547 3.69 -16.46 -14.77
N LYS A 548 4.52 -17.51 -14.90
CA LYS A 548 5.98 -17.41 -15.13
C LYS A 548 6.39 -16.55 -16.32
N VAL A 549 5.65 -16.58 -17.44
CA VAL A 549 5.99 -15.80 -18.64
C VAL A 549 5.67 -14.32 -18.44
N GLU A 550 4.58 -14.04 -17.75
CA GLU A 550 4.11 -12.67 -17.53
C GLU A 550 4.98 -11.89 -16.53
N LYS A 551 5.61 -12.58 -15.55
CA LYS A 551 6.46 -11.93 -14.54
C LYS A 551 7.63 -11.17 -15.17
N PHE A 552 8.40 -11.86 -16.02
CA PHE A 552 9.58 -11.28 -16.66
C PHE A 552 9.21 -10.18 -17.67
N LYS A 553 8.10 -10.37 -18.39
CA LYS A 553 7.55 -9.32 -19.28
C LYS A 553 7.18 -8.07 -18.50
N THR A 554 6.57 -8.22 -17.32
CA THR A 554 6.15 -7.09 -16.48
C THR A 554 7.35 -6.24 -16.07
N ILE A 555 8.44 -6.87 -15.60
CA ILE A 555 9.67 -6.16 -15.24
C ILE A 555 10.30 -5.48 -16.45
N PHE A 556 10.45 -6.21 -17.56
CA PHE A 556 11.01 -5.65 -18.79
C PHE A 556 10.26 -4.39 -19.23
N TRP A 557 8.93 -4.47 -19.35
CA TRP A 557 8.14 -3.35 -19.84
C TRP A 557 8.10 -2.18 -18.86
N THR A 558 8.13 -2.45 -17.55
CA THR A 558 8.24 -1.43 -16.50
C THR A 558 9.54 -0.64 -16.62
N ILE A 559 10.68 -1.33 -16.80
CA ILE A 559 11.97 -0.68 -17.00
C ILE A 559 11.97 0.08 -18.33
N TYR A 560 11.43 -0.53 -19.39
CA TYR A 560 11.36 0.07 -20.72
C TYR A 560 10.58 1.39 -20.72
N ILE A 561 9.38 1.46 -20.12
CA ILE A 561 8.59 2.70 -20.09
C ILE A 561 9.30 3.81 -19.31
N GLY A 562 10.02 3.46 -18.23
CA GLY A 562 10.85 4.41 -17.50
C GLY A 562 11.95 5.00 -18.38
N LYS A 563 12.66 4.16 -19.13
CA LYS A 563 13.71 4.59 -20.08
C LYS A 563 13.17 5.46 -21.21
N ILE A 564 12.00 5.13 -21.77
CA ILE A 564 11.36 5.97 -22.78
C ILE A 564 10.96 7.32 -22.18
N MET A 565 10.42 7.32 -20.96
CA MET A 565 10.06 8.58 -20.29
C MET A 565 11.29 9.43 -19.94
N HIS A 566 12.46 8.82 -19.69
CA HIS A 566 13.73 9.55 -19.55
C HIS A 566 14.11 10.31 -20.83
N ILE A 567 13.83 9.74 -22.01
CA ILE A 567 13.99 10.40 -23.32
C ILE A 567 12.95 11.50 -23.50
N ILE A 568 11.65 11.17 -23.38
CA ILE A 568 10.53 12.11 -23.59
C ILE A 568 10.70 13.36 -22.73
N CYS A 569 10.97 13.19 -21.43
CA CYS A 569 11.11 14.32 -20.51
C CYS A 569 12.47 15.04 -20.65
N GLY A 570 13.44 14.45 -21.36
CA GLY A 570 14.65 15.18 -21.75
C GLY A 570 14.39 16.23 -22.82
N ILE A 571 13.44 15.95 -23.71
CA ILE A 571 13.02 16.84 -24.80
C ILE A 571 11.96 17.82 -24.30
N HIS A 572 11.07 17.35 -23.43
CA HIS A 572 10.01 18.14 -22.81
C HIS A 572 10.18 18.18 -21.28
N PRO A 573 11.15 18.94 -20.74
CA PRO A 573 11.44 18.98 -19.31
C PRO A 573 10.41 19.76 -18.48
N GLY A 574 9.60 20.62 -19.11
CA GLY A 574 8.63 21.49 -18.43
C GLY A 574 7.20 20.94 -18.35
N GLY A 575 6.95 19.68 -18.69
CA GLY A 575 5.60 19.11 -18.56
C GLY A 575 4.58 19.58 -19.61
N ASN A 576 4.99 20.31 -20.65
CA ASN A 576 4.10 20.92 -21.64
C ASN A 576 4.43 20.48 -23.08
N ILE A 577 3.68 19.51 -23.65
CA ILE A 577 3.86 19.01 -25.02
C ILE A 577 2.89 19.71 -25.99
N ARG A 578 3.14 20.98 -26.33
CA ARG A 578 2.21 21.75 -27.19
C ARG A 578 2.23 21.34 -28.67
N GLU A 579 3.40 20.96 -29.17
CA GLU A 579 3.61 20.47 -30.54
C GLU A 579 4.55 19.26 -30.50
N THR A 580 4.17 18.15 -31.14
CA THR A 580 4.96 16.91 -31.10
C THR A 580 6.19 17.06 -32.00
N ALA A 581 7.30 17.51 -31.42
CA ALA A 581 8.67 17.44 -31.94
C ALA A 581 9.12 16.03 -32.33
N ILE A 582 8.43 15.06 -31.73
CA ILE A 582 8.80 13.66 -31.69
C ILE A 582 7.57 12.78 -31.86
N ARG A 583 7.74 11.68 -32.58
CA ARG A 583 6.74 10.62 -32.76
C ARG A 583 7.42 9.27 -32.62
N PHE A 584 6.67 8.26 -32.22
CA PHE A 584 7.11 6.87 -32.28
C PHE A 584 6.35 6.15 -33.39
N LYS A 585 7.07 5.37 -34.20
CA LYS A 585 6.52 4.46 -35.20
C LYS A 585 6.99 3.05 -34.89
N ILE A 586 6.06 2.09 -34.89
CA ILE A 586 6.37 0.71 -34.55
C ILE A 586 6.27 -0.14 -35.81
N LYS A 587 7.34 -0.90 -36.10
CA LYS A 587 7.37 -1.92 -37.14
C LYS A 587 7.40 -3.30 -36.48
N VAL A 588 6.49 -4.16 -36.90
CA VAL A 588 6.46 -5.57 -36.51
C VAL A 588 7.25 -6.37 -37.55
N LEU A 589 8.33 -7.00 -37.14
CA LEU A 589 9.15 -7.85 -37.99
C LEU A 589 8.69 -9.29 -37.78
N ASN A 590 7.85 -9.80 -38.67
CA ASN A 590 7.45 -11.21 -38.67
C ASN A 590 8.62 -12.08 -39.14
N ASN A 591 8.86 -13.21 -38.47
CA ASN A 591 9.76 -14.25 -38.91
C ASN A 591 9.14 -15.05 -40.08
N ASN A 592 8.86 -14.41 -41.21
CA ASN A 592 8.47 -15.11 -42.44
C ASN A 592 9.61 -15.03 -43.45
N ASN A 593 10.60 -15.90 -43.28
CA ASN A 593 11.39 -16.43 -44.39
C ASN A 593 11.26 -17.96 -44.33
N ILE A 594 10.08 -18.48 -44.66
CA ILE A 594 9.98 -19.82 -45.23
C ILE A 594 9.92 -19.57 -46.74
N SER A 595 11.09 -19.63 -47.36
CA SER A 595 11.26 -19.67 -48.80
C SER A 595 10.48 -20.84 -49.40
N ALA A 596 9.87 -20.58 -50.55
CA ALA A 596 9.11 -21.50 -51.39
C ALA A 596 9.83 -22.85 -51.64
N PRO A 597 9.09 -23.94 -51.96
CA PRO A 597 9.68 -25.26 -52.16
C PRO A 597 10.40 -25.30 -53.51
N SER A 598 11.74 -25.38 -53.49
CA SER A 598 12.52 -25.82 -54.64
C SER A 598 12.77 -27.32 -54.53
N THR A 599 12.28 -28.01 -55.54
CA THR A 599 12.40 -29.42 -55.90
C THR A 599 13.83 -29.99 -55.87
N GLY A 600 13.98 -31.19 -55.30
CA GLY A 600 14.82 -32.31 -55.78
C GLY A 600 16.35 -32.19 -55.68
N ASN A 601 16.97 -32.94 -54.77
CA ASN A 601 17.62 -34.23 -55.09
C ASN A 601 18.41 -34.79 -53.90
N THR A 602 18.33 -36.11 -53.78
CA THR A 602 19.03 -37.00 -52.85
C THR A 602 20.52 -37.16 -53.18
N SER A 603 21.38 -37.14 -52.15
CA SER A 603 22.48 -38.12 -52.01
C SER A 603 23.17 -38.05 -50.64
N THR A 604 23.59 -39.24 -50.24
CA THR A 604 24.31 -39.73 -49.06
C THR A 604 25.68 -39.10 -48.77
N SER A 605 26.07 -38.99 -47.49
CA SER A 605 27.22 -39.71 -46.88
C SER A 605 27.78 -39.07 -45.60
N ASN A 606 28.33 -39.95 -44.75
CA ASN A 606 29.02 -39.76 -43.47
C ASN A 606 30.10 -38.65 -43.44
N SER A 607 30.31 -38.05 -42.27
CA SER A 607 31.54 -38.20 -41.45
C SER A 607 31.63 -37.11 -40.37
N GLY A 608 32.17 -37.49 -39.21
CA GLY A 608 32.30 -36.62 -38.04
C GLY A 608 33.39 -35.56 -38.15
N ASN A 609 33.32 -34.57 -37.27
CA ASN A 609 34.39 -34.38 -36.28
C ASN A 609 33.97 -33.36 -35.23
N SER A 610 33.99 -33.82 -33.99
CA SER A 610 34.28 -33.05 -32.80
C SER A 610 35.56 -32.24 -32.99
N ASN A 611 35.54 -30.96 -32.65
CA ASN A 611 36.70 -30.27 -32.06
C ASN A 611 36.17 -29.10 -31.22
N ILE A 612 36.09 -29.35 -29.92
CA ILE A 612 36.07 -28.33 -28.87
C ILE A 612 37.54 -28.18 -28.48
N ASP A 613 38.17 -27.09 -28.91
CA ASP A 613 39.47 -26.71 -28.36
C ASP A 613 39.27 -25.79 -27.16
N MET A 614 39.77 -26.30 -26.04
CA MET A 614 39.97 -25.61 -24.78
C MET A 614 40.98 -24.48 -24.97
N ILE A 615 40.70 -23.33 -24.34
CA ILE A 615 41.76 -22.54 -23.71
C ILE A 615 41.37 -22.41 -22.24
N VAL A 616 42.11 -23.17 -21.44
CA VAL A 616 42.20 -23.05 -19.98
C VAL A 616 43.07 -21.84 -19.68
N ASN A 617 42.62 -21.01 -18.75
CA ASN A 617 43.46 -20.44 -17.71
C ASN A 617 42.61 -20.26 -16.45
N ASP A 618 42.89 -21.13 -15.49
CA ASP A 618 42.76 -20.97 -14.03
C ASP A 618 43.35 -19.60 -13.57
N ASP A 619 42.96 -18.95 -12.47
CA ASP A 619 42.63 -19.48 -11.15
C ASP A 619 41.69 -18.54 -10.37
N SER A 620 40.68 -19.12 -9.71
CA SER A 620 40.34 -18.90 -8.28
C SER A 620 39.00 -19.58 -7.98
N MET A 621 39.08 -20.87 -7.64
CA MET A 621 37.95 -21.64 -7.13
C MET A 621 37.51 -21.15 -5.75
N VAL A 622 36.23 -20.79 -5.64
CA VAL A 622 35.46 -20.95 -4.40
C VAL A 622 34.58 -22.19 -4.63
N ASP A 623 34.74 -23.20 -3.79
CA ASP A 623 34.12 -24.51 -3.95
C ASP A 623 32.62 -24.44 -3.58
N LEU A 624 31.74 -24.39 -4.59
CA LEU A 624 30.28 -24.42 -4.41
C LEU A 624 29.79 -25.86 -4.21
N SER A 625 28.91 -26.02 -3.22
CA SER A 625 28.35 -27.30 -2.77
C SER A 625 27.46 -27.98 -3.83
N MET A 626 27.30 -29.30 -3.74
CA MET A 626 26.53 -30.07 -4.73
C MET A 626 25.06 -29.62 -4.88
N SER A 627 24.44 -29.09 -3.82
CA SER A 627 23.06 -28.58 -3.87
C SER A 627 22.95 -27.27 -4.68
N GLU A 628 23.99 -26.43 -4.68
CA GLU A 628 24.04 -25.19 -5.46
C GLU A 628 24.19 -25.48 -6.96
N ARG A 629 24.96 -26.51 -7.31
CA ARG A 629 25.13 -26.96 -8.72
C ARG A 629 23.84 -27.58 -9.27
N GLU A 630 23.09 -28.32 -8.47
CA GLU A 630 21.77 -28.85 -8.87
C GLU A 630 20.74 -27.73 -9.05
N THR A 631 20.76 -26.73 -8.15
CA THR A 631 19.89 -25.54 -8.25
C THR A 631 20.20 -24.71 -9.51
N GLU A 632 21.48 -24.52 -9.85
CA GLU A 632 21.88 -23.85 -11.09
C GLU A 632 21.51 -24.64 -12.36
N ARG A 633 21.61 -25.97 -12.31
CA ARG A 633 21.27 -26.85 -13.43
C ARG A 633 19.76 -26.87 -13.68
N GLU A 634 18.96 -26.92 -12.61
CA GLU A 634 17.51 -26.75 -12.70
C GLU A 634 17.11 -25.36 -13.20
N ASN A 635 17.77 -24.30 -12.72
CA ASN A 635 17.54 -22.93 -13.19
C ASN A 635 17.92 -22.78 -14.68
N ARG A 636 18.98 -23.42 -15.16
CA ARG A 636 19.35 -23.46 -16.59
C ARG A 636 18.30 -24.16 -17.46
N VAL A 637 17.80 -25.32 -17.03
CA VAL A 637 16.77 -26.07 -17.77
C VAL A 637 15.43 -25.33 -17.77
N LYS A 638 15.05 -24.71 -16.64
CA LYS A 638 13.85 -23.87 -16.51
C LYS A 638 13.94 -22.59 -17.35
N ASN A 639 15.12 -21.96 -17.43
CA ASN A 639 15.40 -20.81 -18.31
C ASN A 639 15.34 -21.20 -19.80
N GLN A 640 15.79 -22.40 -20.17
CA GLN A 640 15.68 -22.91 -21.55
C GLN A 640 14.23 -23.17 -21.98
N LEU A 641 13.37 -23.65 -21.07
CA LEU A 641 11.94 -23.86 -21.35
C LEU A 641 11.17 -22.55 -21.47
N ALA A 642 11.46 -21.54 -20.63
CA ALA A 642 10.92 -20.19 -20.79
C ALA A 642 11.37 -19.57 -22.12
N ALA A 643 12.67 -19.70 -22.47
CA ALA A 643 13.23 -19.18 -23.72
C ALA A 643 12.57 -19.77 -24.98
N LYS A 644 12.11 -21.04 -24.94
CA LYS A 644 11.38 -21.67 -26.05
C LYS A 644 10.01 -21.03 -26.32
N GLN A 645 9.29 -20.58 -25.30
CA GLN A 645 8.00 -19.87 -25.46
C GLN A 645 8.19 -18.40 -25.87
N PHE A 646 9.22 -17.71 -25.36
CA PHE A 646 9.59 -16.36 -25.80
C PHE A 646 10.02 -16.29 -27.29
N ASN A 647 10.48 -17.40 -27.86
CA ASN A 647 10.94 -17.45 -29.25
C ASN A 647 9.85 -17.33 -30.32
N GLN A 648 8.57 -17.37 -29.93
CA GLN A 648 7.43 -17.19 -30.83
C GLN A 648 6.89 -15.74 -30.86
N GLU A 649 7.42 -14.83 -30.04
CA GLU A 649 6.96 -13.43 -30.06
C GLU A 649 7.56 -12.63 -31.22
N PRO A 650 6.75 -11.74 -31.85
CA PRO A 650 7.22 -10.90 -32.93
C PRO A 650 8.34 -9.98 -32.45
N LYS A 651 9.28 -9.70 -33.35
CA LYS A 651 10.32 -8.71 -33.11
C LYS A 651 9.75 -7.33 -33.38
N PHE A 652 9.94 -6.40 -32.43
CA PHE A 652 9.49 -5.02 -32.57
C PHE A 652 10.67 -4.09 -32.84
N GLU A 653 10.55 -3.29 -33.89
CA GLU A 653 11.43 -2.15 -34.15
C GLU A 653 10.65 -0.86 -33.88
N ILE A 654 11.11 -0.12 -32.88
CA ILE A 654 10.50 1.11 -32.39
C ILE A 654 11.35 2.24 -32.93
N ILE A 655 10.80 2.98 -33.86
CA ILE A 655 11.46 4.07 -34.56
C ILE A 655 11.05 5.37 -33.88
N PHE A 656 12.02 6.00 -33.23
CA PHE A 656 11.88 7.31 -32.65
C PHE A 656 12.13 8.37 -33.71
N GLN A 657 11.05 8.95 -34.22
CA GLN A 657 11.08 9.98 -35.26
C GLN A 657 11.19 11.36 -34.63
N ILE A 658 12.12 12.17 -35.12
CA ILE A 658 12.43 13.50 -34.59
C ILE A 658 12.61 14.49 -35.73
N ILE A 659 12.09 15.72 -35.59
CA ILE A 659 12.35 16.79 -36.56
C ILE A 659 13.84 17.16 -36.54
N LYS A 660 14.44 17.20 -37.73
CA LYS A 660 15.80 17.64 -37.98
C LYS A 660 15.91 19.12 -37.63
N ASN A 661 16.96 19.47 -36.88
CA ASN A 661 17.21 20.83 -36.36
C ASN A 661 16.23 21.35 -35.30
N ASP A 662 15.43 20.48 -34.66
CA ASP A 662 14.65 20.90 -33.49
C ASP A 662 15.59 21.40 -32.37
N ILE A 663 15.39 22.63 -31.91
CA ILE A 663 16.21 23.27 -30.87
C ILE A 663 16.22 22.50 -29.55
N ARG A 664 15.20 21.67 -29.28
CA ARG A 664 15.12 20.81 -28.09
C ARG A 664 16.12 19.65 -28.15
N MET A 665 16.68 19.35 -29.33
CA MET A 665 17.63 18.25 -29.56
C MET A 665 19.09 18.66 -29.35
N GLY A 666 19.39 19.24 -28.18
CA GLY A 666 20.75 19.56 -27.77
C GLY A 666 21.66 18.32 -27.61
N LEU A 667 22.97 18.55 -27.46
CA LEU A 667 23.97 17.48 -27.32
C LEU A 667 23.67 16.53 -26.14
N SER A 668 23.21 17.09 -25.01
CA SER A 668 22.83 16.31 -23.83
C SER A 668 21.69 15.31 -24.13
N VAL A 669 20.67 15.75 -24.87
CA VAL A 669 19.52 14.91 -25.27
C VAL A 669 19.96 13.82 -26.24
N LYS A 670 20.80 14.16 -27.24
CA LYS A 670 21.37 13.17 -28.18
C LYS A 670 22.17 12.08 -27.46
N ASN A 671 23.01 12.47 -26.49
CA ASN A 671 23.78 11.54 -25.67
C ASN A 671 22.88 10.64 -24.82
N ARG A 672 21.81 11.20 -24.24
CA ARG A 672 20.81 10.45 -23.49
C ARG A 672 20.14 9.37 -24.36
N ILE A 673 19.70 9.71 -25.56
CA ILE A 673 19.06 8.75 -26.47
C ILE A 673 20.03 7.62 -26.81
N LYS A 674 21.29 7.93 -27.16
CA LYS A 674 22.33 6.91 -27.42
C LYS A 674 22.55 5.99 -26.21
N LYS A 675 22.62 6.55 -24.99
CA LYS A 675 22.77 5.80 -23.73
C LYS A 675 21.59 4.84 -23.53
N GLU A 676 20.36 5.32 -23.71
CA GLU A 676 19.17 4.49 -23.53
C GLU A 676 18.98 3.45 -24.65
N GLN A 677 19.36 3.72 -25.90
CA GLN A 677 19.41 2.68 -26.95
C GLN A 677 20.30 1.50 -26.54
N LYS A 678 21.50 1.77 -26.01
CA LYS A 678 22.42 0.71 -25.56
C LYS A 678 21.84 -0.07 -24.36
N ARG A 679 21.20 0.63 -23.43
CA ARG A 679 20.54 0.03 -22.25
C ARG A 679 19.33 -0.82 -22.62
N ILE A 680 18.47 -0.35 -23.52
CA ILE A 680 17.32 -1.12 -24.03
C ILE A 680 17.81 -2.37 -24.76
N ARG A 681 18.86 -2.29 -25.60
CA ARG A 681 19.46 -3.48 -26.23
C ARG A 681 19.98 -4.49 -25.20
N LYS A 682 20.60 -4.05 -24.10
CA LYS A 682 21.02 -4.94 -23.01
C LYS A 682 19.80 -5.55 -22.31
N LEU A 683 18.78 -4.76 -22.03
CA LEU A 683 17.52 -5.21 -21.41
C LEU A 683 16.82 -6.28 -22.27
N SER A 684 16.72 -6.05 -23.59
CA SER A 684 16.15 -7.00 -24.56
C SER A 684 16.87 -8.35 -24.53
N LYS A 685 18.20 -8.37 -24.35
CA LYS A 685 18.98 -9.60 -24.22
C LYS A 685 18.72 -10.32 -22.89
N VAL A 686 18.67 -9.58 -21.78
CA VAL A 686 18.46 -10.14 -20.43
C VAL A 686 17.11 -10.83 -20.31
N TYR A 687 16.05 -10.22 -20.84
CA TYR A 687 14.68 -10.75 -20.72
C TYR A 687 14.22 -11.54 -21.96
N ASN A 688 15.09 -11.72 -22.96
CA ASN A 688 14.78 -12.39 -24.23
C ASN A 688 13.54 -11.82 -24.97
N ILE A 689 13.33 -10.50 -24.90
CA ILE A 689 12.26 -9.79 -25.59
C ILE A 689 12.88 -9.00 -26.75
N LYS A 690 12.49 -9.33 -27.99
CA LYS A 690 13.13 -8.81 -29.21
C LYS A 690 12.66 -7.39 -29.54
N ILE A 691 13.21 -6.39 -28.85
CA ILE A 691 12.96 -4.97 -29.11
C ILE A 691 14.23 -4.24 -29.53
N LYS A 692 14.10 -3.41 -30.57
CA LYS A 692 15.12 -2.48 -31.04
C LYS A 692 14.56 -1.06 -31.05
N LEU A 693 15.29 -0.11 -30.45
CA LEU A 693 14.99 1.32 -30.55
C LEU A 693 15.92 1.95 -31.60
N ASP A 694 15.35 2.44 -32.69
CA ASP A 694 16.04 3.19 -33.75
C ASP A 694 15.62 4.65 -33.75
N ILE A 695 16.39 5.49 -34.45
CA ILE A 695 16.13 6.93 -34.56
C ILE A 695 16.02 7.26 -36.04
N GLU A 696 15.01 8.04 -36.39
CA GLU A 696 14.79 8.58 -37.73
C GLU A 696 14.70 10.10 -37.63
N LEU A 697 15.54 10.80 -38.39
CA LEU A 697 15.50 12.26 -38.47
C LEU A 697 14.68 12.67 -39.69
N LEU A 698 13.65 13.48 -39.48
CA LEU A 698 12.72 13.92 -40.53
C LEU A 698 12.81 15.44 -40.71
N ASP A 699 12.67 15.95 -41.93
CA ASP A 699 12.67 17.40 -42.14
C ASP A 699 11.36 18.06 -41.65
N LYS A 700 10.24 17.32 -41.70
CA LYS A 700 8.95 17.67 -41.09
C LYS A 700 8.16 16.39 -40.79
N PHE A 701 7.16 16.48 -39.92
CA PHE A 701 6.19 15.39 -39.80
C PHE A 701 5.11 15.55 -40.87
N ASP A 702 4.82 14.45 -41.57
CA ASP A 702 3.64 14.34 -42.44
C ASP A 702 2.32 14.36 -41.64
#